data_AF-A0A8H5EAL9-F1
#
_entry.id   AF-A0A8H5EAL9-F1
#
_cell.length_a   1.000
_cell.length_b   1.000
_cell.length_c   1.000
_cell.angle_alpha   90.00
_cell.angle_beta   90.00
_cell.angle_gamma   90.00
#
_symmetry.space_group_name_H-M   'P 1'
#
loop_
_entity.id
_entity.type
_entity.pdbx_description
1 polymer ?
#
loop_
_entity_poly.entity_id
_entity_poly.type
_entity_poly.pdbx_seq_one_letter_code
_entity_poly.pdbx_strand_id
1 'polypeptide(L)'
;MSAVPTIEPRGLGLAQLITSILFGILTTVVVFLRTLIRLKNRVFGADDMLMVIGYILFAILVGVSSKGTYYGAGQRDAVLPEGIYPHGKFYVWLFQIFYCASLVFIKASICDALLRIAVIPWHRVVAWMTLAMAVICALIVFIGLFVLCKPLSATWNGDGKCSPPSALAILACFVSASSILTDIICAALPALMLYKAQMKLATKVSISMVLGLGALASVATIIRMPYVLFYFHPNPDYLYRHCHVSLWSTVEAGIGIIAGSLPALRKFVKRWITFDSSARQYSPPKPYGGSHGLGITSHIATASRVKGYNISRDVENDGKDHWEGAGKSTLAKAIVTQLPNFKRLANDQIIYESHGLYKIDYPAEQYEAYQQEASQKLIAELERILLEKSNDLVLDLSFYDKEYRDEYKDIVERNGGHWVLVYLDADRDLLWNRIQQRRAKRDSLDAMDPERNGDSAFDIDDETFAMYWGGFEPPSGEGEIVIKVMYWQPDLEIASSPDSARASSTVRAFPGHALEDFRVSYSRANPMAESTIVECVLLHNMATQHPDFDELPLDKTGPRGNAWGLWGRDDQLGTLNHLTDEVVEQAARENIKTGIRVSLNWSMKGASYPKFARKNLDLRLINKAPLKHAHDDEVGISYPHLPSNADRNVTVELQLAVQFTVGWLTAQLYYMGRKAEEFAASDIPNSIHHVSAKGIACRAVFIDWYSWALAQGLKIDAMSSYEIPFNQIAKALEFQNMSLDSFRAGDIIVIRFGYLSQYENMDAAKREYLDKLYQTQKPENIGLKPSEELLRFLWDTKIAAICGDGRSLEVWPCKDLEWHLHEWLLAGWGMPIGELFYLEKLAKTCAVASPPNALAFF
;
A
#
# COMPACT_ATOMS: atom_id res chain seq x y z
N MET A 1 -48.11 26.43 -47.15
CA MET A 1 -47.66 25.03 -47.20
C MET A 1 -48.66 24.20 -46.43
N SER A 2 -49.34 23.26 -47.07
CA SER A 2 -50.21 22.29 -46.39
C SER A 2 -49.40 21.51 -45.37
N ALA A 3 -49.92 21.28 -44.17
CA ALA A 3 -49.26 20.39 -43.22
C ALA A 3 -49.19 18.99 -43.85
N VAL A 4 -47.99 18.44 -43.99
CA VAL A 4 -47.79 17.08 -44.50
C VAL A 4 -48.53 16.11 -43.58
N PRO A 5 -49.43 15.25 -44.09
CA PRO A 5 -50.20 14.35 -43.25
C PRO A 5 -49.26 13.42 -42.47
N THR A 6 -49.44 13.36 -41.16
CA THR A 6 -48.79 12.39 -40.28
C THR A 6 -49.77 11.29 -39.91
N ILE A 7 -49.24 10.12 -39.58
CA ILE A 7 -50.02 8.97 -39.09
C ILE A 7 -49.60 8.62 -37.66
N GLU A 8 -50.51 8.02 -36.90
CA GLU A 8 -50.17 7.43 -35.60
C GLU A 8 -49.39 6.12 -35.79
N PRO A 9 -48.24 5.93 -35.12
CA PRO A 9 -47.49 4.68 -35.17
C PRO A 9 -48.29 3.52 -34.57
N ARG A 10 -48.51 2.46 -35.36
CA ARG A 10 -49.17 1.21 -34.94
C ARG A 10 -48.33 -0.01 -35.31
N GLY A 11 -48.53 -1.14 -34.61
CA GLY A 11 -47.81 -2.38 -34.89
C GLY A 11 -46.28 -2.22 -34.89
N LEU A 12 -45.64 -2.54 -36.00
CA LEU A 12 -44.17 -2.46 -36.14
C LEU A 12 -43.64 -1.03 -35.99
N GLY A 13 -44.36 -0.01 -36.48
CA GLY A 13 -43.97 1.39 -36.29
C GLY A 13 -44.01 1.83 -34.82
N LEU A 14 -44.96 1.30 -34.04
CA LEU A 14 -45.01 1.53 -32.59
C LEU A 14 -43.85 0.80 -31.87
N ALA A 15 -43.54 -0.43 -32.27
CA ALA A 15 -42.40 -1.18 -31.75
C ALA A 15 -41.06 -0.46 -32.03
N GLN A 16 -40.90 0.14 -33.21
CA GLN A 16 -39.74 0.98 -33.54
C GLN A 16 -39.65 2.20 -32.62
N LEU A 17 -40.76 2.93 -32.41
CA LEU A 17 -40.81 4.12 -31.57
C LEU A 17 -40.44 3.78 -30.11
N ILE A 18 -41.05 2.73 -29.54
CA ILE A 18 -40.77 2.26 -28.18
C ILE A 18 -39.31 1.85 -28.03
N THR A 19 -38.78 1.06 -28.97
CA THR A 19 -37.38 0.63 -28.98
C THR A 19 -36.42 1.81 -29.05
N SER A 20 -36.70 2.79 -29.93
CA SER A 20 -35.87 3.99 -30.10
C SER A 20 -35.84 4.84 -28.83
N ILE A 21 -36.99 5.03 -28.16
CA ILE A 21 -37.08 5.78 -26.90
C ILE A 21 -36.36 5.04 -25.76
N LEU A 22 -36.56 3.73 -25.62
CA LEU A 22 -35.91 2.91 -24.58
C LEU A 22 -34.39 2.94 -24.70
N PHE A 23 -33.84 2.65 -25.89
CA PHE A 23 -32.40 2.71 -26.11
C PHE A 23 -31.88 4.14 -26.05
N GLY A 24 -32.65 5.14 -26.49
CA GLY A 24 -32.32 6.56 -26.28
C GLY A 24 -32.07 6.87 -24.81
N ILE A 25 -33.06 6.63 -23.94
CA ILE A 25 -32.95 6.88 -22.50
C ILE A 25 -31.80 6.06 -21.88
N LEU A 26 -31.73 4.77 -22.17
CA LEU A 26 -30.74 3.86 -21.58
C LEU A 26 -29.31 4.25 -21.97
N THR A 27 -29.05 4.53 -23.25
CA THR A 27 -27.73 4.98 -23.72
C THR A 27 -27.38 6.37 -23.18
N THR A 28 -28.35 7.29 -23.05
CA THR A 28 -28.13 8.60 -22.39
C THR A 28 -27.64 8.42 -20.96
N VAL A 29 -28.31 7.59 -20.14
CA VAL A 29 -27.91 7.33 -18.75
C VAL A 29 -26.53 6.67 -18.69
N VAL A 30 -26.29 5.66 -19.53
CA VAL A 30 -25.04 4.90 -19.58
C VAL A 30 -23.85 5.78 -19.97
N VAL A 31 -23.98 6.57 -21.04
CA VAL A 31 -22.91 7.47 -21.52
C VAL A 31 -22.70 8.62 -20.53
N PHE A 32 -23.76 9.20 -19.98
CA PHE A 32 -23.64 10.23 -18.94
C PHE A 32 -22.90 9.73 -17.70
N LEU A 33 -23.25 8.55 -17.18
CA LEU A 33 -22.54 7.93 -16.06
C LEU A 33 -21.08 7.63 -16.41
N ARG A 34 -20.80 7.09 -17.61
CA ARG A 34 -19.43 6.86 -18.10
C ARG A 34 -18.63 8.16 -18.12
N THR A 35 -19.15 9.20 -18.76
CA THR A 35 -18.47 10.51 -18.86
C THR A 35 -18.26 11.14 -17.48
N LEU A 36 -19.26 11.11 -16.58
CA LEU A 36 -19.09 11.61 -15.21
C LEU A 36 -17.99 10.85 -14.45
N ILE A 37 -17.93 9.52 -14.53
CA ILE A 37 -16.92 8.70 -13.85
C ILE A 37 -15.53 8.99 -14.43
N ARG A 38 -15.40 9.05 -15.76
CA ARG A 38 -14.14 9.32 -16.47
C ARG A 38 -13.61 10.73 -16.18
N LEU A 39 -14.48 11.74 -16.16
CA LEU A 39 -14.13 13.11 -15.77
C LEU A 39 -13.75 13.22 -14.28
N LYS A 40 -14.56 12.65 -13.38
CA LYS A 40 -14.29 12.66 -11.93
C LYS A 40 -12.94 12.01 -11.61
N ASN A 41 -12.60 10.92 -12.30
CA ASN A 41 -11.35 10.19 -12.11
C ASN A 41 -10.17 10.78 -12.91
N ARG A 42 -10.36 11.88 -13.66
CA ARG A 42 -9.34 12.51 -14.54
C ARG A 42 -8.67 11.54 -15.52
N VAL A 43 -9.45 10.64 -16.13
CA VAL A 43 -8.98 9.63 -17.11
C VAL A 43 -9.79 9.66 -18.41
N PHE A 44 -10.32 10.83 -18.76
CA PHE A 44 -11.10 11.03 -19.98
C PHE A 44 -10.21 10.92 -21.23
N GLY A 45 -10.40 9.84 -22.00
CA GLY A 45 -9.52 9.47 -23.12
C GLY A 45 -10.09 9.77 -24.52
N ALA A 46 -9.34 9.35 -25.54
CA ALA A 46 -9.83 9.36 -26.93
C ALA A 46 -11.03 8.41 -27.10
N ASP A 47 -10.99 7.22 -26.50
CA ASP A 47 -12.12 6.30 -26.39
C ASP A 47 -13.41 6.98 -25.86
N ASP A 48 -13.31 7.83 -24.84
CA ASP A 48 -14.44 8.59 -24.30
C ASP A 48 -14.95 9.66 -25.27
N MET A 49 -14.06 10.42 -25.91
CA MET A 49 -14.45 11.41 -26.93
C MET A 49 -15.18 10.74 -28.11
N LEU A 50 -14.64 9.63 -28.61
CA LEU A 50 -15.22 8.86 -29.70
C LEU A 50 -16.60 8.28 -29.30
N MET A 51 -16.75 7.78 -28.07
CA MET A 51 -18.05 7.30 -27.57
C MET A 51 -19.07 8.43 -27.47
N VAL A 52 -18.69 9.61 -26.98
CA VAL A 52 -19.60 10.77 -26.90
C VAL A 52 -20.03 11.24 -28.30
N ILE A 53 -19.13 11.29 -29.27
CA ILE A 53 -19.47 11.62 -30.67
C ILE A 53 -20.42 10.57 -31.26
N GLY A 54 -20.12 9.28 -31.06
CA GLY A 54 -20.98 8.18 -31.50
C GLY A 54 -22.37 8.23 -30.88
N TYR A 55 -22.47 8.55 -29.58
CA TYR A 55 -23.71 8.74 -28.85
C TYR A 55 -24.52 9.95 -29.37
N ILE A 56 -23.89 11.10 -29.66
CA ILE A 56 -24.59 12.27 -30.23
C ILE A 56 -25.21 11.90 -31.59
N LEU A 57 -24.47 11.19 -32.44
CA LEU A 57 -24.98 10.70 -33.73
C LEU A 57 -26.09 9.66 -33.55
N PHE A 58 -26.01 8.80 -32.53
CA PHE A 58 -27.07 7.84 -32.18
C PHE A 58 -28.32 8.53 -31.60
N ALA A 59 -28.18 9.59 -30.82
CA ALA A 59 -29.31 10.38 -30.33
C ALA A 59 -30.06 11.07 -31.50
N ILE A 60 -29.32 11.56 -32.51
CA ILE A 60 -29.90 12.05 -33.76
C ILE A 60 -30.59 10.91 -34.52
N LEU A 61 -29.97 9.72 -34.63
CA LEU A 61 -30.57 8.53 -35.23
C LEU A 61 -31.91 8.16 -34.58
N VAL A 62 -31.97 8.15 -33.24
CA VAL A 62 -33.18 7.88 -32.45
C VAL A 62 -34.27 8.93 -32.75
N GLY A 63 -33.92 10.21 -32.83
CA GLY A 63 -34.86 11.28 -33.18
C GLY A 63 -35.40 11.17 -34.63
N VAL A 64 -34.51 10.92 -35.59
CA VAL A 64 -34.85 10.68 -37.01
C VAL A 64 -35.75 9.45 -37.17
N SER A 65 -35.42 8.35 -36.49
CA SER A 65 -36.20 7.11 -36.51
C SER A 65 -37.59 7.30 -35.91
N SER A 66 -37.65 7.89 -34.72
CA SER A 66 -38.91 8.19 -34.01
C SER A 66 -39.82 9.05 -34.88
N LYS A 67 -39.28 10.12 -35.49
CA LYS A 67 -40.04 10.98 -36.41
C LYS A 67 -40.47 10.23 -37.68
N GLY A 68 -39.64 9.35 -38.23
CA GLY A 68 -39.95 8.51 -39.39
C GLY A 68 -41.18 7.60 -39.20
N THR A 69 -41.48 7.16 -37.97
CA THR A 69 -42.68 6.36 -37.68
C THR A 69 -43.98 7.12 -37.97
N TYR A 70 -44.00 8.43 -37.72
CA TYR A 70 -45.14 9.32 -38.04
C TYR A 70 -45.27 9.62 -39.55
N TYR A 71 -44.25 9.30 -40.36
CA TYR A 71 -44.23 9.43 -41.81
C TYR A 71 -44.26 8.08 -42.55
N GLY A 72 -44.79 7.03 -41.91
CA GLY A 72 -45.06 5.75 -42.57
C GLY A 72 -44.10 4.60 -42.27
N ALA A 73 -42.99 4.83 -41.55
CA ALA A 73 -42.08 3.74 -41.20
C ALA A 73 -42.79 2.68 -40.33
N GLY A 74 -42.76 1.43 -40.78
CA GLY A 74 -43.42 0.31 -40.11
C GLY A 74 -44.91 0.13 -40.43
N GLN A 75 -45.47 0.90 -41.37
CA GLN A 75 -46.79 0.63 -41.96
C GLN A 75 -46.66 0.05 -43.37
N ARG A 76 -47.69 -0.69 -43.80
CA ARG A 76 -47.82 -1.21 -45.16
C ARG A 76 -48.28 -0.11 -46.12
N ASP A 77 -47.85 -0.17 -47.37
CA ASP A 77 -48.08 0.87 -48.38
C ASP A 77 -49.58 1.10 -48.62
N ALA A 78 -50.41 0.06 -48.47
CA ALA A 78 -51.87 0.12 -48.60
C ALA A 78 -52.62 0.92 -47.50
N VAL A 79 -51.93 1.36 -46.44
CA VAL A 79 -52.53 2.09 -45.30
C VAL A 79 -51.99 3.54 -45.22
N LEU A 80 -51.11 3.93 -46.15
CA LEU A 80 -50.45 5.24 -46.13
C LEU A 80 -51.29 6.31 -46.85
N PRO A 81 -51.46 7.52 -46.25
CA PRO A 81 -52.00 8.67 -46.96
C PRO A 81 -51.16 9.07 -48.19
N GLU A 82 -51.80 9.55 -49.24
CA GLU A 82 -51.11 10.09 -50.41
C GLU A 82 -50.12 11.21 -50.03
N GLY A 83 -48.95 11.21 -50.68
CA GLY A 83 -47.90 12.20 -50.43
C GLY A 83 -47.01 11.95 -49.19
N ILE A 84 -47.35 11.02 -48.29
CA ILE A 84 -46.48 10.72 -47.12
C ILE A 84 -45.21 9.94 -47.50
N TYR A 85 -45.28 9.15 -48.57
CA TYR A 85 -44.29 8.13 -48.94
C TYR A 85 -42.88 8.69 -49.26
N PRO A 86 -42.71 9.82 -49.99
CA PRO A 86 -41.40 10.43 -50.17
C PRO A 86 -40.79 10.93 -48.85
N HIS A 87 -41.61 11.46 -47.93
CA HIS A 87 -41.13 11.88 -46.61
C HIS A 87 -40.66 10.66 -45.79
N GLY A 88 -41.41 9.55 -45.80
CA GLY A 88 -40.99 8.29 -45.19
C GLY A 88 -39.63 7.80 -45.73
N LYS A 89 -39.45 7.80 -47.05
CA LYS A 89 -38.16 7.45 -47.69
C LYS A 89 -37.02 8.40 -47.32
N PHE A 90 -37.29 9.70 -47.17
CA PHE A 90 -36.29 10.68 -46.74
C PHE A 90 -35.81 10.40 -45.29
N TYR A 91 -36.72 10.11 -44.35
CA TYR A 91 -36.33 9.70 -43.00
C TYR A 91 -35.57 8.37 -42.96
N VAL A 92 -35.93 7.42 -43.84
CA VAL A 92 -35.19 6.16 -44.04
C VAL A 92 -33.76 6.41 -44.55
N TRP A 93 -33.56 7.32 -45.49
CA TRP A 93 -32.23 7.68 -46.00
C TRP A 93 -31.38 8.38 -44.91
N LEU A 94 -31.95 9.34 -44.17
CA LEU A 94 -31.29 9.96 -43.02
C LEU A 94 -30.89 8.94 -41.96
N PHE A 95 -31.77 7.97 -41.67
CA PHE A 95 -31.49 6.90 -40.71
C PHE A 95 -30.24 6.11 -41.12
N GLN A 96 -30.11 5.71 -42.39
CA GLN A 96 -28.96 4.96 -42.88
C GLN A 96 -27.64 5.73 -42.70
N ILE A 97 -27.64 7.05 -42.92
CA ILE A 97 -26.46 7.90 -42.75
C ILE A 97 -26.03 7.99 -41.28
N PHE A 98 -26.95 8.35 -40.38
CA PHE A 98 -26.62 8.48 -38.96
C PHE A 98 -26.28 7.13 -38.31
N TYR A 99 -26.86 6.03 -38.82
CA TYR A 99 -26.49 4.67 -38.43
C TYR A 99 -25.03 4.36 -38.82
N CYS A 100 -24.67 4.52 -40.10
CA CYS A 100 -23.29 4.29 -40.56
C CYS A 100 -22.27 5.19 -39.83
N ALA A 101 -22.60 6.47 -39.62
CA ALA A 101 -21.72 7.40 -38.93
C ALA A 101 -21.54 7.04 -37.44
N SER A 102 -22.63 6.83 -36.69
CA SER A 102 -22.54 6.47 -35.26
C SER A 102 -21.78 5.16 -35.04
N LEU A 103 -22.02 4.13 -35.86
CA LEU A 103 -21.38 2.82 -35.73
C LEU A 103 -19.85 2.89 -35.86
N VAL A 104 -19.31 3.78 -36.70
CA VAL A 104 -17.86 4.01 -36.80
C VAL A 104 -17.29 4.52 -35.49
N PHE A 105 -17.88 5.57 -34.90
CA PHE A 105 -17.37 6.16 -33.68
C PHE A 105 -17.52 5.23 -32.46
N ILE A 106 -18.63 4.47 -32.41
CA ILE A 106 -18.85 3.43 -31.39
C ILE A 106 -17.76 2.34 -31.50
N LYS A 107 -17.52 1.79 -32.70
CA LYS A 107 -16.50 0.75 -32.90
C LYS A 107 -15.08 1.29 -32.72
N ALA A 108 -14.81 2.53 -33.12
CA ALA A 108 -13.53 3.18 -32.88
C ALA A 108 -13.23 3.34 -31.38
N SER A 109 -14.21 3.77 -30.59
CA SER A 109 -14.09 3.82 -29.13
C SER A 109 -13.80 2.44 -28.51
N ILE A 110 -14.50 1.39 -28.96
CA ILE A 110 -14.27 0.01 -28.48
C ILE A 110 -12.86 -0.47 -28.86
N CYS A 111 -12.41 -0.25 -30.09
CA CYS A 111 -11.08 -0.65 -30.53
C CYS A 111 -9.96 0.14 -29.82
N ASP A 112 -10.14 1.44 -29.57
CA ASP A 112 -9.20 2.27 -28.81
C ASP A 112 -9.08 1.79 -27.35
N ALA A 113 -10.22 1.49 -26.71
CA ALA A 113 -10.25 0.88 -25.38
C ALA A 113 -9.56 -0.49 -25.34
N LEU A 114 -9.69 -1.32 -26.38
CA LEU A 114 -8.96 -2.59 -26.51
C LEU A 114 -7.45 -2.38 -26.74
N LEU A 115 -7.06 -1.39 -27.56
CA LEU A 115 -5.65 -1.06 -27.84
C LEU A 115 -4.89 -0.58 -26.59
N ARG A 116 -5.57 0.12 -25.68
CA ARG A 116 -5.04 0.52 -24.37
C ARG A 116 -4.83 -0.65 -23.41
N ILE A 117 -5.60 -1.73 -23.53
CA ILE A 117 -5.48 -2.94 -22.68
C ILE A 117 -4.51 -3.97 -23.30
N ALA A 118 -4.30 -3.91 -24.63
CA ALA A 118 -3.50 -4.89 -25.37
C ALA A 118 -1.98 -4.72 -25.15
N VAL A 119 -1.42 -5.58 -24.28
CA VAL A 119 0.03 -5.68 -24.03
C VAL A 119 0.77 -6.41 -25.16
N ILE A 120 0.23 -7.53 -25.67
CA ILE A 120 0.88 -8.32 -26.73
C ILE A 120 0.84 -7.59 -28.09
N PRO A 121 1.95 -7.52 -28.86
CA PRO A 121 1.97 -6.88 -30.18
C PRO A 121 0.96 -7.50 -31.17
N TRP A 122 0.77 -8.82 -31.18
CA TRP A 122 -0.24 -9.47 -32.04
C TRP A 122 -1.66 -8.98 -31.74
N HIS A 123 -2.03 -8.83 -30.47
CA HIS A 123 -3.35 -8.30 -30.10
C HIS A 123 -3.52 -6.84 -30.55
N ARG A 124 -2.47 -6.02 -30.47
CA ARG A 124 -2.48 -4.65 -30.99
C ARG A 124 -2.65 -4.62 -32.51
N VAL A 125 -1.97 -5.49 -33.25
CA VAL A 125 -2.13 -5.64 -34.71
C VAL A 125 -3.57 -6.04 -35.06
N VAL A 126 -4.14 -7.04 -34.38
CA VAL A 126 -5.54 -7.47 -34.62
C VAL A 126 -6.53 -6.34 -34.33
N ALA A 127 -6.35 -5.58 -33.25
CA ALA A 127 -7.22 -4.44 -32.94
C ALA A 127 -7.11 -3.31 -33.98
N TRP A 128 -5.90 -2.95 -34.43
CA TRP A 128 -5.70 -1.97 -35.51
C TRP A 128 -6.31 -2.43 -36.84
N MET A 129 -6.16 -3.71 -37.22
CA MET A 129 -6.78 -4.28 -38.42
C MET A 129 -8.31 -4.27 -38.33
N THR A 130 -8.87 -4.54 -37.14
CA THR A 130 -10.32 -4.51 -36.89
C THR A 130 -10.87 -3.09 -36.99
N LEU A 131 -10.16 -2.11 -36.43
CA LEU A 131 -10.49 -0.69 -36.56
C LEU A 131 -10.43 -0.21 -38.02
N ALA A 132 -9.35 -0.52 -38.73
CA ALA A 132 -9.20 -0.18 -40.15
C ALA A 132 -10.34 -0.78 -40.99
N MET A 133 -10.68 -2.06 -40.76
CA MET A 133 -11.79 -2.73 -41.43
C MET A 133 -13.15 -2.05 -41.14
N ALA A 134 -13.44 -1.70 -39.88
CA ALA A 134 -14.68 -1.01 -39.51
C ALA A 134 -14.81 0.36 -40.22
N VAL A 135 -13.73 1.16 -40.21
CA VAL A 135 -13.69 2.48 -40.84
C VAL A 135 -13.84 2.36 -42.37
N ILE A 136 -13.07 1.48 -43.02
CA ILE A 136 -13.12 1.29 -44.48
C ILE A 136 -14.50 0.81 -44.92
N CYS A 137 -15.10 -0.16 -44.22
CA CYS A 137 -16.41 -0.69 -44.60
C CYS A 137 -17.52 0.37 -44.48
N ALA A 138 -17.48 1.19 -43.43
CA ALA A 138 -18.44 2.27 -43.25
C ALA A 138 -18.25 3.41 -44.26
N LEU A 139 -17.00 3.77 -44.60
CA LEU A 139 -16.73 4.77 -45.66
C LEU A 139 -17.27 4.31 -47.02
N ILE A 140 -17.09 3.04 -47.38
CA ILE A 140 -17.64 2.46 -48.63
C ILE A 140 -19.17 2.60 -48.66
N VAL A 141 -19.87 2.25 -47.58
CA VAL A 141 -21.34 2.37 -47.54
C VAL A 141 -21.79 3.83 -47.49
N PHE A 142 -21.14 4.68 -46.69
CA PHE A 142 -21.44 6.12 -46.63
C PHE A 142 -21.36 6.75 -48.02
N ILE A 143 -20.25 6.56 -48.75
CA ILE A 143 -20.08 7.05 -50.12
C ILE A 143 -21.13 6.41 -51.05
N GLY A 144 -21.38 5.10 -50.92
CA GLY A 144 -22.40 4.38 -51.68
C GLY A 144 -23.79 5.00 -51.57
N LEU A 145 -24.21 5.41 -50.37
CA LEU A 145 -25.52 6.05 -50.11
C LEU A 145 -25.70 7.42 -50.78
N PHE A 146 -24.60 8.15 -51.05
CA PHE A 146 -24.64 9.41 -51.80
C PHE A 146 -24.56 9.22 -53.32
N VAL A 147 -23.99 8.11 -53.80
CA VAL A 147 -23.76 7.84 -55.24
C VAL A 147 -24.85 6.93 -55.85
N LEU A 148 -25.65 6.26 -55.02
CA LEU A 148 -26.71 5.30 -55.39
C LEU A 148 -27.76 5.85 -56.38
N CYS A 149 -28.04 7.16 -56.36
CA CYS A 149 -28.98 7.81 -57.26
C CYS A 149 -28.46 9.16 -57.76
N LYS A 150 -28.82 9.53 -59.00
CA LYS A 150 -28.48 10.80 -59.64
C LYS A 150 -29.76 11.45 -60.22
N PRO A 151 -30.19 12.63 -59.73
CA PRO A 151 -29.71 13.32 -58.53
C PRO A 151 -30.01 12.54 -57.24
N LEU A 152 -29.35 12.90 -56.13
CA LEU A 152 -29.55 12.27 -54.81
C LEU A 152 -31.01 12.29 -54.34
N SER A 153 -31.76 13.35 -54.68
CA SER A 153 -33.19 13.48 -54.35
C SER A 153 -34.07 12.40 -54.96
N ALA A 154 -33.62 11.71 -56.01
CA ALA A 154 -34.33 10.58 -56.60
C ALA A 154 -34.46 9.39 -55.63
N THR A 155 -33.60 9.28 -54.60
CA THR A 155 -33.68 8.21 -53.59
C THR A 155 -35.00 8.25 -52.82
N TRP A 156 -35.58 9.43 -52.60
CA TRP A 156 -36.86 9.59 -51.88
C TRP A 156 -38.02 10.05 -52.76
N ASN A 157 -37.78 10.93 -53.75
CA ASN A 157 -38.83 11.39 -54.67
C ASN A 157 -39.10 10.43 -55.85
N GLY A 158 -38.13 9.59 -56.24
CA GLY A 158 -38.19 8.73 -57.43
C GLY A 158 -37.72 9.40 -58.73
N ASP A 159 -37.60 10.73 -58.77
CA ASP A 159 -37.25 11.50 -59.97
C ASP A 159 -35.74 11.47 -60.29
N GLY A 160 -35.27 10.40 -60.95
CA GLY A 160 -33.89 10.31 -61.46
C GLY A 160 -33.46 8.91 -61.89
N LYS A 161 -32.14 8.72 -62.08
CA LYS A 161 -31.54 7.42 -62.36
C LYS A 161 -30.89 6.87 -61.10
N CYS A 162 -31.33 5.69 -60.65
CA CYS A 162 -30.74 4.96 -59.53
C CYS A 162 -30.03 3.68 -60.00
N SER A 163 -29.01 3.26 -59.26
CA SER A 163 -28.40 1.93 -59.38
C SER A 163 -29.43 0.82 -59.09
N PRO A 164 -29.23 -0.40 -59.61
CA PRO A 164 -30.18 -1.50 -59.39
C PRO A 164 -30.33 -1.81 -57.89
N PRO A 165 -31.52 -2.29 -57.43
CA PRO A 165 -31.77 -2.61 -56.02
C PRO A 165 -30.75 -3.55 -55.37
N SER A 166 -30.15 -4.44 -56.18
CA SER A 166 -29.04 -5.32 -55.78
C SER A 166 -27.80 -4.56 -55.30
N ALA A 167 -27.53 -3.33 -55.77
CA ALA A 167 -26.41 -2.53 -55.29
C ALA A 167 -26.58 -2.11 -53.82
N LEU A 168 -27.79 -1.68 -53.44
CA LEU A 168 -28.13 -1.40 -52.03
C LEU A 168 -28.09 -2.69 -51.20
N ALA A 169 -28.58 -3.81 -51.74
CA ALA A 169 -28.50 -5.12 -51.10
C ALA A 169 -27.05 -5.55 -50.82
N ILE A 170 -26.15 -5.41 -51.80
CA ILE A 170 -24.72 -5.76 -51.67
C ILE A 170 -24.04 -4.88 -50.62
N LEU A 171 -24.26 -3.56 -50.64
CA LEU A 171 -23.72 -2.64 -49.61
C LEU A 171 -24.23 -3.01 -48.21
N ALA A 172 -25.52 -3.32 -48.08
CA ALA A 172 -26.14 -3.72 -46.82
C ALA A 172 -25.62 -5.09 -46.32
N CYS A 173 -25.43 -6.08 -47.21
CA CYS A 173 -24.80 -7.36 -46.87
C CYS A 173 -23.34 -7.16 -46.43
N PHE A 174 -22.57 -6.31 -47.13
CA PHE A 174 -21.16 -6.05 -46.82
C PHE A 174 -20.95 -5.38 -45.46
N VAL A 175 -21.73 -4.34 -45.11
CA VAL A 175 -21.65 -3.72 -43.77
C VAL A 175 -22.14 -4.65 -42.67
N SER A 176 -23.08 -5.55 -42.97
CA SER A 176 -23.59 -6.51 -41.99
C SER A 176 -22.59 -7.65 -41.74
N ALA A 177 -21.94 -8.16 -42.79
CA ALA A 177 -20.87 -9.16 -42.67
C ALA A 177 -19.63 -8.60 -41.95
N SER A 178 -19.18 -7.39 -42.30
CA SER A 178 -18.08 -6.73 -41.60
C SER A 178 -18.45 -6.34 -40.16
N SER A 179 -19.71 -6.00 -39.88
CA SER A 179 -20.16 -5.74 -38.51
C SER A 179 -20.11 -7.01 -37.66
N ILE A 180 -20.67 -8.12 -38.14
CA ILE A 180 -20.58 -9.43 -37.45
C ILE A 180 -19.11 -9.81 -37.18
N LEU A 181 -18.24 -9.68 -38.20
CA LEU A 181 -16.83 -10.04 -38.06
C LEU A 181 -16.10 -9.13 -37.04
N THR A 182 -16.31 -7.82 -37.10
CA THR A 182 -15.70 -6.88 -36.14
C THR A 182 -16.22 -7.09 -34.73
N ASP A 183 -17.51 -7.35 -34.54
CA ASP A 183 -18.10 -7.59 -33.21
C ASP A 183 -17.62 -8.90 -32.58
N ILE A 184 -17.50 -9.97 -33.37
CA ILE A 184 -16.91 -11.24 -32.92
C ILE A 184 -15.44 -11.05 -32.53
N ILE A 185 -14.64 -10.33 -33.32
CA ILE A 185 -13.24 -10.07 -32.99
C ILE A 185 -13.13 -9.21 -31.73
N CYS A 186 -13.92 -8.13 -31.60
CA CYS A 186 -13.92 -7.27 -30.42
C CYS A 186 -14.38 -7.97 -29.13
N ALA A 187 -15.24 -9.00 -29.24
CA ALA A 187 -15.62 -9.84 -28.09
C ALA A 187 -14.57 -10.93 -27.78
N ALA A 188 -13.98 -11.56 -28.80
CA ALA A 188 -13.02 -12.64 -28.63
C ALA A 188 -11.63 -12.15 -28.19
N LEU A 189 -11.14 -11.01 -28.69
CA LEU A 189 -9.82 -10.48 -28.39
C LEU A 189 -9.56 -10.30 -26.88
N PRO A 190 -10.42 -9.61 -26.10
CA PRO A 190 -10.22 -9.53 -24.65
C PRO A 190 -10.42 -10.87 -23.94
N ALA A 191 -11.29 -11.75 -24.43
CA ALA A 191 -11.46 -13.09 -23.86
C ALA A 191 -10.19 -13.94 -24.01
N LEU A 192 -9.48 -13.82 -25.13
CA LEU A 192 -8.18 -14.46 -25.37
C LEU A 192 -7.08 -13.85 -24.48
N MET A 193 -7.05 -12.51 -24.33
CA MET A 193 -6.14 -11.83 -23.40
C MET A 193 -6.35 -12.28 -21.96
N LEU A 194 -7.60 -12.50 -21.54
CA LEU A 194 -7.95 -12.95 -20.19
C LEU A 194 -7.90 -14.48 -20.03
N TYR A 195 -7.78 -15.25 -21.11
CA TYR A 195 -7.76 -16.71 -21.05
C TYR A 195 -6.55 -17.22 -20.26
N LYS A 196 -5.37 -16.63 -20.52
CA LYS A 196 -4.11 -16.91 -19.82
C LYS A 196 -3.92 -16.09 -18.53
N ALA A 197 -4.70 -15.03 -18.33
CA ALA A 197 -4.69 -14.29 -17.08
C ALA A 197 -5.22 -15.16 -15.92
N GLN A 198 -4.46 -15.19 -14.82
CA GLN A 198 -4.90 -15.84 -13.58
C GLN A 198 -5.85 -14.90 -12.82
N MET A 199 -7.11 -15.20 -13.05
CA MET A 199 -8.30 -14.87 -12.29
C MET A 199 -9.00 -16.24 -12.14
N LYS A 200 -9.73 -16.53 -11.05
CA LYS A 200 -10.65 -17.69 -10.97
C LYS A 200 -11.73 -17.61 -12.09
N LEU A 201 -12.85 -18.29 -11.88
CA LEU A 201 -13.92 -18.39 -12.85
C LEU A 201 -14.99 -17.27 -12.77
N ALA A 202 -15.30 -16.67 -11.62
CA ALA A 202 -16.49 -15.82 -11.43
C ALA A 202 -16.33 -14.36 -11.94
N THR A 203 -15.17 -13.74 -11.75
CA THR A 203 -14.79 -12.42 -12.29
C THR A 203 -14.27 -12.52 -13.72
N LYS A 204 -13.64 -13.63 -14.12
CA LYS A 204 -13.34 -14.01 -15.50
C LYS A 204 -14.62 -14.23 -16.29
N VAL A 205 -15.63 -14.89 -15.70
CA VAL A 205 -17.00 -14.95 -16.26
C VAL A 205 -17.68 -13.58 -16.22
N SER A 206 -17.57 -12.78 -15.15
CA SER A 206 -18.19 -11.45 -15.09
C SER A 206 -17.61 -10.48 -16.13
N ILE A 207 -16.29 -10.44 -16.28
CA ILE A 207 -15.58 -9.65 -17.29
C ILE A 207 -15.86 -10.23 -18.69
N SER A 208 -15.88 -11.56 -18.87
CA SER A 208 -16.24 -12.20 -20.14
C SER A 208 -17.71 -12.01 -20.50
N MET A 209 -18.63 -11.83 -19.54
CA MET A 209 -20.01 -11.43 -19.80
C MET A 209 -20.10 -9.94 -20.17
N VAL A 210 -19.38 -9.07 -19.44
CA VAL A 210 -19.30 -7.63 -19.72
C VAL A 210 -18.70 -7.35 -21.10
N LEU A 211 -17.69 -8.10 -21.52
CA LEU A 211 -17.04 -7.97 -22.84
C LEU A 211 -17.75 -8.82 -23.91
N GLY A 212 -18.36 -9.95 -23.52
CA GLY A 212 -19.23 -10.78 -24.36
C GLY A 212 -20.55 -10.11 -24.76
N LEU A 213 -20.95 -9.02 -24.10
CA LEU A 213 -22.03 -8.14 -24.57
C LEU A 213 -21.74 -7.51 -25.94
N GLY A 214 -20.47 -7.45 -26.39
CA GLY A 214 -20.14 -7.15 -27.78
C GLY A 214 -20.65 -8.20 -28.77
N ALA A 215 -20.61 -9.49 -28.41
CA ALA A 215 -21.16 -10.56 -29.25
C ALA A 215 -22.70 -10.50 -29.34
N LEU A 216 -23.39 -9.97 -28.33
CA LEU A 216 -24.85 -9.74 -28.39
C LEU A 216 -25.26 -8.68 -29.41
N ALA A 217 -24.38 -7.72 -29.75
CA ALA A 217 -24.64 -6.79 -30.86
C ALA A 217 -24.70 -7.55 -32.20
N SER A 218 -23.80 -8.51 -32.43
CA SER A 218 -23.80 -9.33 -33.64
C SER A 218 -25.06 -10.19 -33.80
N VAL A 219 -25.72 -10.57 -32.70
CA VAL A 219 -27.03 -11.29 -32.75
C VAL A 219 -28.10 -10.40 -33.36
N ALA A 220 -28.14 -9.11 -33.04
CA ALA A 220 -29.04 -8.16 -33.69
C ALA A 220 -28.75 -8.06 -35.20
N THR A 221 -27.48 -8.01 -35.59
CA THR A 221 -27.03 -8.03 -36.99
C THR A 221 -27.44 -9.31 -37.73
N ILE A 222 -27.33 -10.48 -37.07
CA ILE A 222 -27.73 -11.78 -37.63
C ILE A 222 -29.25 -11.84 -37.82
N ILE A 223 -30.04 -11.41 -36.83
CA ILE A 223 -31.51 -11.34 -36.96
C ILE A 223 -31.90 -10.32 -38.05
N ARG A 224 -31.11 -9.26 -38.26
CA ARG A 224 -31.29 -8.27 -39.33
C ARG A 224 -31.06 -8.84 -40.73
N MET A 225 -30.17 -9.82 -40.91
CA MET A 225 -29.75 -10.33 -42.23
C MET A 225 -30.90 -10.84 -43.13
N PRO A 226 -31.85 -11.68 -42.67
CA PRO A 226 -33.01 -12.06 -43.48
C PRO A 226 -33.83 -10.87 -44.00
N TYR A 227 -33.91 -9.79 -43.22
CA TYR A 227 -34.55 -8.54 -43.63
C TYR A 227 -33.66 -7.68 -44.54
N VAL A 228 -32.36 -7.95 -44.68
CA VAL A 228 -31.55 -7.31 -45.74
C VAL A 228 -31.84 -7.95 -47.10
N LEU A 229 -32.18 -9.25 -47.14
CA LEU A 229 -32.40 -9.96 -48.40
C LEU A 229 -33.62 -9.47 -49.19
N PHE A 230 -34.57 -8.72 -48.61
CA PHE A 230 -35.67 -8.15 -49.41
C PHE A 230 -35.19 -7.13 -50.45
N TYR A 231 -34.02 -6.51 -50.29
CA TYR A 231 -33.49 -5.56 -51.28
C TYR A 231 -33.20 -6.22 -52.64
N PHE A 232 -32.98 -7.54 -52.70
CA PHE A 232 -32.85 -8.29 -53.96
C PHE A 232 -34.20 -8.48 -54.67
N HIS A 233 -35.30 -8.48 -53.93
CA HIS A 233 -36.66 -8.68 -54.43
C HIS A 233 -37.58 -7.57 -53.89
N PRO A 234 -37.53 -6.35 -54.47
CA PRO A 234 -38.35 -5.21 -54.06
C PRO A 234 -39.84 -5.51 -54.31
N ASN A 235 -40.47 -6.05 -53.28
CA ASN A 235 -41.90 -6.25 -53.16
C ASN A 235 -42.57 -4.96 -52.65
N PRO A 236 -43.92 -4.86 -52.71
CA PRO A 236 -44.65 -3.85 -51.95
C PRO A 236 -44.30 -3.88 -50.45
N ASP A 237 -44.55 -2.74 -49.79
CA ASP A 237 -44.28 -2.45 -48.37
C ASP A 237 -42.80 -2.14 -48.05
N TYR A 238 -42.16 -1.25 -48.84
CA TYR A 238 -40.77 -0.83 -48.59
C TYR A 238 -40.57 -0.24 -47.18
N LEU A 239 -41.46 0.66 -46.74
CA LEU A 239 -41.36 1.31 -45.43
C LEU A 239 -41.66 0.36 -44.26
N TYR A 240 -42.49 -0.66 -44.47
CA TYR A 240 -42.71 -1.74 -43.50
C TYR A 240 -41.45 -2.60 -43.33
N ARG A 241 -40.91 -3.10 -44.45
CA ARG A 241 -39.77 -4.03 -44.44
C ARG A 241 -38.48 -3.34 -43.99
N HIS A 242 -38.25 -2.09 -44.40
CA HIS A 242 -37.15 -1.29 -43.89
C HIS A 242 -37.25 -1.08 -42.38
N CYS A 243 -38.46 -0.97 -41.82
CA CYS A 243 -38.63 -0.77 -40.38
C CYS A 243 -38.06 -1.94 -39.54
N HIS A 244 -38.14 -3.18 -40.03
CA HIS A 244 -37.45 -4.32 -39.39
C HIS A 244 -35.92 -4.14 -39.40
N VAL A 245 -35.36 -3.62 -40.50
CA VAL A 245 -33.92 -3.32 -40.59
C VAL A 245 -33.53 -2.20 -39.62
N SER A 246 -34.30 -1.11 -39.57
CA SER A 246 -34.03 -0.01 -38.64
C SER A 246 -34.17 -0.41 -37.18
N LEU A 247 -35.08 -1.33 -36.85
CA LEU A 247 -35.29 -1.82 -35.49
C LEU A 247 -34.04 -2.52 -34.99
N TRP A 248 -33.58 -3.54 -35.72
CA TRP A 248 -32.39 -4.29 -35.34
C TRP A 248 -31.11 -3.44 -35.44
N SER A 249 -31.01 -2.48 -36.37
CA SER A 249 -29.90 -1.52 -36.40
C SER A 249 -29.90 -0.55 -35.20
N THR A 250 -31.07 -0.21 -34.65
CA THR A 250 -31.17 0.61 -33.43
C THR A 250 -30.72 -0.18 -32.20
N VAL A 251 -31.10 -1.47 -32.13
CA VAL A 251 -30.67 -2.41 -31.10
C VAL A 251 -29.16 -2.67 -31.18
N GLU A 252 -28.63 -2.91 -32.40
CA GLU A 252 -27.20 -3.14 -32.70
C GLU A 252 -26.33 -1.97 -32.18
N ALA A 253 -26.63 -0.74 -32.59
CA ALA A 253 -25.89 0.45 -32.14
C ALA A 253 -26.10 0.75 -30.64
N GLY A 254 -27.32 0.55 -30.12
CA GLY A 254 -27.65 0.75 -28.71
C GLY A 254 -26.90 -0.22 -27.78
N ILE A 255 -26.87 -1.52 -28.12
CA ILE A 255 -26.05 -2.52 -27.43
C ILE A 255 -24.56 -2.18 -27.56
N GLY A 256 -24.09 -1.74 -28.74
CA GLY A 256 -22.70 -1.31 -28.94
C GLY A 256 -22.27 -0.18 -27.99
N ILE A 257 -23.09 0.86 -27.83
CA ILE A 257 -22.83 1.96 -26.87
C ILE A 257 -22.79 1.42 -25.42
N ILE A 258 -23.74 0.54 -25.07
CA ILE A 258 -23.80 -0.03 -23.72
C ILE A 258 -22.57 -0.90 -23.45
N ALA A 259 -22.30 -1.89 -24.30
CA ALA A 259 -21.16 -2.80 -24.20
C ALA A 259 -19.83 -2.05 -24.13
N GLY A 260 -19.61 -1.08 -25.05
CA GLY A 260 -18.43 -0.23 -25.03
C GLY A 260 -18.31 0.64 -23.77
N SER A 261 -19.43 0.95 -23.10
CA SER A 261 -19.44 1.75 -21.86
C SER A 261 -19.30 0.94 -20.57
N LEU A 262 -19.62 -0.36 -20.58
CA LEU A 262 -19.58 -1.22 -19.38
C LEU A 262 -18.21 -1.29 -18.67
N PRO A 263 -17.04 -1.32 -19.36
CA PRO A 263 -15.74 -1.31 -18.68
C PRO A 263 -15.56 -0.11 -17.74
N ALA A 264 -16.06 1.08 -18.13
CA ALA A 264 -16.04 2.28 -17.28
C ALA A 264 -17.08 2.23 -16.14
N LEU A 265 -18.16 1.45 -16.31
CA LEU A 265 -19.25 1.31 -15.34
C LEU A 265 -19.10 0.12 -14.38
N ARG A 266 -18.09 -0.74 -14.55
CA ARG A 266 -17.88 -1.99 -13.78
C ARG A 266 -18.05 -1.82 -12.26
N LYS A 267 -17.51 -0.74 -11.67
CA LYS A 267 -17.61 -0.47 -10.22
C LYS A 267 -19.04 -0.14 -9.75
N PHE A 268 -19.89 0.41 -10.62
CA PHE A 268 -21.33 0.59 -10.34
C PHE A 268 -22.11 -0.71 -10.53
N VAL A 269 -21.84 -1.45 -11.61
CA VAL A 269 -22.53 -2.71 -11.92
C VAL A 269 -22.35 -3.73 -10.78
N LYS A 270 -21.14 -3.86 -10.22
CA LYS A 270 -20.86 -4.75 -9.07
C LYS A 270 -21.65 -4.40 -7.80
N ARG A 271 -22.05 -3.13 -7.64
CA ARG A 271 -22.86 -2.63 -6.51
C ARG A 271 -24.37 -2.80 -6.70
N TRP A 272 -24.82 -3.07 -7.93
CA TRP A 272 -26.26 -3.24 -8.27
C TRP A 272 -26.64 -4.68 -8.61
N ILE A 273 -25.71 -5.50 -9.10
CA ILE A 273 -25.95 -6.92 -9.45
C ILE A 273 -25.80 -7.87 -8.25
N THR A 274 -25.47 -7.35 -7.06
CA THR A 274 -25.59 -8.10 -5.80
C THR A 274 -27.07 -8.32 -5.49
N PHE A 275 -27.64 -9.37 -6.08
CA PHE A 275 -28.99 -9.86 -5.79
C PHE A 275 -29.09 -10.21 -4.31
N ASP A 276 -29.82 -9.40 -3.55
CA ASP A 276 -30.15 -9.67 -2.16
C ASP A 276 -31.09 -10.88 -2.09
N SER A 277 -30.52 -12.02 -1.71
CA SER A 277 -31.23 -13.27 -1.49
C SER A 277 -31.19 -13.72 -0.04
N SER A 278 -31.49 -12.83 0.92
CA SER A 278 -32.25 -13.21 2.14
C SER A 278 -32.71 -12.01 2.97
N ALA A 279 -33.84 -11.42 2.60
CA ALA A 279 -34.60 -10.57 3.51
C ALA A 279 -35.15 -11.38 4.71
N ARG A 280 -34.60 -11.17 5.91
CA ARG A 280 -35.31 -11.43 7.18
C ARG A 280 -35.31 -10.17 8.04
N GLN A 281 -36.50 -9.63 8.24
CA GLN A 281 -36.76 -8.50 9.12
C GLN A 281 -36.39 -8.86 10.57
N TYR A 282 -35.71 -7.94 11.27
CA TYR A 282 -35.77 -7.88 12.72
C TYR A 282 -36.07 -6.43 13.13
N SER A 283 -37.20 -6.23 13.81
CA SER A 283 -37.59 -4.92 14.36
C SER A 283 -37.04 -4.76 15.77
N PRO A 284 -36.62 -3.55 16.20
CA PRO A 284 -36.03 -3.35 17.51
C PRO A 284 -37.10 -3.35 18.62
N PRO A 285 -36.88 -4.04 19.75
CA PRO A 285 -37.71 -3.88 20.95
C PRO A 285 -37.51 -2.51 21.60
N LYS A 286 -38.58 -1.90 22.11
CA LYS A 286 -38.52 -0.69 22.95
C LYS A 286 -38.16 -1.05 24.41
N PRO A 287 -37.53 -0.14 25.17
CA PRO A 287 -37.17 -0.38 26.57
C PRO A 287 -38.30 0.00 27.55
N TYR A 288 -38.46 -0.73 28.65
CA TYR A 288 -38.94 -0.21 29.94
C TYR A 288 -38.54 -1.13 31.11
N GLY A 289 -38.13 -0.55 32.24
CA GLY A 289 -37.49 -1.23 33.36
C GLY A 289 -38.41 -1.92 34.39
N GLY A 290 -37.83 -2.33 35.53
CA GLY A 290 -38.58 -2.66 36.74
C GLY A 290 -38.10 -3.90 37.53
N SER A 291 -37.12 -3.69 38.42
CA SER A 291 -36.89 -4.40 39.70
C SER A 291 -37.69 -5.68 40.06
N HIS A 292 -36.98 -6.77 40.37
CA HIS A 292 -36.80 -7.32 41.74
C HIS A 292 -35.76 -8.45 41.67
N GLY A 293 -34.99 -8.68 42.75
CA GLY A 293 -33.86 -9.62 42.72
C GLY A 293 -33.90 -10.68 43.82
N LEU A 294 -33.06 -11.70 43.63
CA LEU A 294 -32.26 -12.35 44.69
C LEU A 294 -31.07 -13.05 44.00
N GLY A 295 -29.91 -13.09 44.66
CA GLY A 295 -28.66 -13.53 44.00
C GLY A 295 -28.39 -15.03 44.09
N ILE A 296 -27.35 -15.47 43.37
CA ILE A 296 -26.22 -16.29 43.89
C ILE A 296 -25.06 -16.22 42.87
N THR A 297 -23.85 -16.41 43.36
CA THR A 297 -22.54 -16.21 42.72
C THR A 297 -22.20 -17.16 41.56
N SER A 298 -21.57 -16.63 40.51
CA SER A 298 -20.35 -17.22 39.91
C SER A 298 -19.60 -16.21 39.04
N HIS A 299 -18.28 -16.36 38.95
CA HIS A 299 -17.37 -15.49 38.20
C HIS A 299 -17.49 -15.73 36.68
N ILE A 300 -17.36 -14.66 35.89
CA ILE A 300 -16.40 -14.49 34.77
C ILE A 300 -16.56 -13.07 34.22
N ALA A 301 -15.43 -12.38 33.99
CA ALA A 301 -15.42 -10.98 33.60
C ALA A 301 -15.70 -10.79 32.09
N THR A 302 -16.49 -9.78 31.75
CA THR A 302 -16.73 -9.32 30.38
C THR A 302 -15.46 -8.83 29.69
N ALA A 303 -15.19 -9.36 28.50
CA ALA A 303 -14.13 -8.86 27.61
C ALA A 303 -14.35 -7.38 27.24
N SER A 304 -13.26 -6.61 27.27
CA SER A 304 -13.26 -5.18 26.95
C SER A 304 -13.02 -4.88 25.47
N ARG A 305 -13.41 -3.68 25.06
CA ARG A 305 -13.24 -3.13 23.71
C ARG A 305 -11.77 -3.12 23.27
N VAL A 306 -11.48 -3.79 22.16
CA VAL A 306 -10.19 -3.66 21.44
C VAL A 306 -10.12 -2.33 20.70
N LYS A 307 -9.07 -1.54 20.94
CA LYS A 307 -8.56 -0.51 20.01
C LYS A 307 -7.46 -1.17 19.18
N GLY A 308 -7.51 -1.05 17.85
CA GLY A 308 -6.48 -1.59 16.96
C GLY A 308 -5.16 -0.81 17.02
N TYR A 309 -4.07 -1.48 16.64
CA TYR A 309 -2.71 -0.94 16.53
C TYR A 309 -2.11 -1.34 15.16
N ASN A 310 -1.15 -0.58 14.64
CA ASN A 310 -0.66 -0.65 13.25
C ASN A 310 0.58 -1.54 13.06
N ILE A 311 0.88 -1.88 11.79
CA ILE A 311 1.84 -2.91 11.34
C ILE A 311 2.88 -2.24 10.41
N SER A 312 3.65 -1.29 10.93
CA SER A 312 4.29 -0.25 10.08
C SER A 312 5.81 -0.08 10.24
N ARG A 313 6.41 -0.75 11.22
CA ARG A 313 7.72 -0.38 11.81
C ARG A 313 8.96 -0.87 11.05
N ASP A 314 8.83 -2.01 10.36
CA ASP A 314 9.97 -2.92 10.16
C ASP A 314 10.63 -2.88 8.77
N VAL A 315 10.13 -2.07 7.85
CA VAL A 315 10.57 -2.09 6.44
C VAL A 315 11.70 -1.07 6.14
N GLU A 316 12.13 -0.31 7.14
CA GLU A 316 12.98 0.88 6.95
C GLU A 316 14.42 0.70 7.50
N ASN A 317 14.86 -0.54 7.77
CA ASN A 317 16.22 -0.83 8.25
C ASN A 317 17.22 -1.25 7.15
N ASP A 318 16.78 -1.50 5.91
CA ASP A 318 17.70 -1.79 4.80
C ASP A 318 18.00 -0.50 4.01
N GLY A 319 19.17 0.08 4.27
CA GLY A 319 19.55 1.47 3.96
C GLY A 319 19.73 1.84 2.48
N LYS A 320 19.05 1.15 1.55
CA LYS A 320 19.06 1.43 0.10
C LYS A 320 17.68 1.34 -0.59
N ASP A 321 16.68 0.76 0.06
CA ASP A 321 15.39 0.45 -0.57
C ASP A 321 14.32 1.51 -0.29
N HIS A 322 14.26 2.53 -1.16
CA HIS A 322 13.04 3.33 -1.28
C HIS A 322 11.87 2.43 -1.63
N TRP A 323 10.77 2.50 -0.89
CA TRP A 323 9.55 1.70 -1.12
C TRP A 323 9.04 1.83 -2.57
N GLU A 324 9.27 0.80 -3.39
CA GLU A 324 8.97 0.85 -4.81
C GLU A 324 7.49 0.52 -5.11
N GLY A 325 6.83 1.41 -5.85
CA GLY A 325 5.40 1.29 -6.13
C GLY A 325 4.56 1.19 -4.86
N ALA A 326 3.76 0.12 -4.76
CA ALA A 326 2.79 -0.08 -3.67
C ALA A 326 3.42 -0.62 -2.37
N GLY A 327 4.69 -1.03 -2.41
CA GLY A 327 5.36 -1.63 -1.25
C GLY A 327 5.13 -3.12 -1.02
N LYS A 328 4.43 -3.83 -1.93
CA LYS A 328 4.12 -5.27 -1.78
C LYS A 328 5.38 -6.13 -1.64
N SER A 329 6.31 -6.01 -2.59
CA SER A 329 7.54 -6.78 -2.62
C SER A 329 8.53 -6.33 -1.54
N THR A 330 8.50 -5.05 -1.17
CA THR A 330 9.24 -4.52 -0.02
C THR A 330 8.75 -5.15 1.29
N LEU A 331 7.44 -5.21 1.51
CA LEU A 331 6.83 -5.91 2.64
C LEU A 331 7.09 -7.43 2.59
N ALA A 332 6.98 -8.07 1.43
CA ALA A 332 7.19 -9.50 1.30
C ALA A 332 8.66 -9.93 1.52
N LYS A 333 9.62 -9.10 1.10
CA LYS A 333 11.04 -9.24 1.45
C LYS A 333 11.22 -9.06 2.96
N ALA A 334 10.71 -7.96 3.53
CA ALA A 334 10.79 -7.69 4.97
C ALA A 334 10.24 -8.85 5.82
N ILE A 335 9.06 -9.41 5.47
CA ILE A 335 8.50 -10.57 6.18
C ILE A 335 9.44 -11.79 6.13
N VAL A 336 10.14 -12.05 5.02
CA VAL A 336 11.03 -13.23 4.92
C VAL A 336 12.42 -13.00 5.50
N THR A 337 12.90 -11.75 5.49
CA THR A 337 14.09 -11.33 6.26
C THR A 337 13.81 -11.42 7.77
N GLN A 338 12.60 -11.06 8.22
CA GLN A 338 12.21 -11.10 9.62
C GLN A 338 11.73 -12.48 10.11
N LEU A 339 11.03 -13.24 9.27
CA LEU A 339 10.51 -14.57 9.58
C LEU A 339 11.19 -15.59 8.66
N PRO A 340 12.36 -16.12 9.03
CA PRO A 340 13.17 -16.98 8.17
C PRO A 340 12.57 -18.40 7.97
N ASN A 341 11.51 -18.73 8.71
CA ASN A 341 10.70 -19.92 8.49
C ASN A 341 9.69 -19.73 7.35
N PHE A 342 9.42 -18.48 6.95
CA PHE A 342 8.61 -18.16 5.79
C PHE A 342 9.46 -18.21 4.51
N LYS A 343 8.91 -18.76 3.45
CA LYS A 343 9.51 -18.73 2.10
C LYS A 343 8.76 -17.74 1.21
N ARG A 344 9.47 -16.77 0.60
CA ARG A 344 8.92 -15.86 -0.42
C ARG A 344 8.75 -16.65 -1.71
N LEU A 345 7.54 -16.72 -2.23
CA LEU A 345 7.28 -17.15 -3.60
C LEU A 345 6.85 -15.92 -4.41
N ALA A 346 7.60 -15.60 -5.47
CA ALA A 346 7.37 -14.46 -6.34
C ALA A 346 7.55 -14.88 -7.81
N ASN A 347 6.60 -14.53 -8.68
CA ASN A 347 6.69 -14.87 -10.09
C ASN A 347 7.89 -14.21 -10.77
N ASP A 348 8.15 -12.93 -10.48
CA ASP A 348 9.27 -12.19 -11.09
C ASP A 348 10.64 -12.77 -10.71
N GLN A 349 10.79 -13.30 -9.49
CA GLN A 349 12.01 -14.01 -9.05
C GLN A 349 12.22 -15.30 -9.87
N ILE A 350 11.17 -16.11 -10.05
CA ILE A 350 11.25 -17.37 -10.80
C ILE A 350 11.56 -17.11 -12.29
N ILE A 351 11.02 -16.02 -12.86
CA ILE A 351 11.35 -15.59 -14.22
C ILE A 351 12.81 -15.16 -14.31
N TYR A 352 13.30 -14.35 -13.37
CA TYR A 352 14.68 -13.89 -13.34
C TYR A 352 15.69 -15.05 -13.23
N GLU A 353 15.45 -15.99 -12.31
CA GLU A 353 16.28 -17.19 -12.13
C GLU A 353 16.25 -18.15 -13.32
N SER A 354 15.11 -18.25 -14.03
CA SER A 354 14.97 -19.17 -15.16
C SER A 354 15.44 -18.59 -16.50
N HIS A 355 15.27 -17.27 -16.70
CA HIS A 355 15.35 -16.63 -18.03
C HIS A 355 16.08 -15.27 -18.06
N GLY A 356 16.46 -14.68 -16.92
CA GLY A 356 17.21 -13.42 -16.86
C GLY A 356 16.36 -12.14 -16.83
N LEU A 357 16.88 -11.04 -17.38
CA LEU A 357 16.29 -9.71 -17.35
C LEU A 357 15.42 -9.39 -18.59
N TYR A 358 14.21 -8.89 -18.34
CA TYR A 358 13.27 -8.45 -19.38
C TYR A 358 13.88 -7.39 -20.32
N LYS A 359 13.71 -7.58 -21.63
CA LYS A 359 14.28 -6.75 -22.72
C LYS A 359 15.81 -6.70 -22.79
N ILE A 360 16.53 -7.46 -21.96
CA ILE A 360 18.00 -7.58 -21.99
C ILE A 360 18.37 -8.99 -22.44
N ASP A 361 18.03 -10.00 -21.64
CA ASP A 361 18.38 -11.40 -21.90
C ASP A 361 17.35 -12.11 -22.79
N TYR A 362 16.10 -11.62 -22.80
CA TYR A 362 15.02 -12.11 -23.66
C TYR A 362 14.12 -10.98 -24.20
N PRO A 363 13.56 -11.15 -25.42
CA PRO A 363 12.65 -10.19 -26.02
C PRO A 363 11.34 -10.07 -25.24
N ALA A 364 10.77 -8.86 -25.22
CA ALA A 364 9.54 -8.52 -24.50
C ALA A 364 8.34 -9.44 -24.80
N GLU A 365 8.32 -10.04 -25.98
CA GLU A 365 7.29 -10.97 -26.48
C GLU A 365 7.24 -12.30 -25.71
N GLN A 366 8.33 -12.71 -25.06
CA GLN A 366 8.43 -13.99 -24.34
C GLN A 366 8.01 -13.88 -22.87
N TYR A 367 7.94 -12.68 -22.29
CA TYR A 367 7.62 -12.46 -20.87
C TYR A 367 6.31 -13.09 -20.42
N GLU A 368 5.25 -13.01 -21.24
CA GLU A 368 3.95 -13.57 -20.88
C GLU A 368 3.96 -15.11 -20.85
N ALA A 369 4.80 -15.75 -21.67
CA ALA A 369 5.02 -17.20 -21.62
C ALA A 369 5.78 -17.59 -20.36
N TYR A 370 6.84 -16.84 -20.00
CA TYR A 370 7.61 -17.06 -18.78
C TYR A 370 6.80 -16.77 -17.51
N GLN A 371 5.87 -15.80 -17.54
CA GLN A 371 4.96 -15.55 -16.43
C GLN A 371 3.98 -16.72 -16.18
N GLN A 372 3.50 -17.39 -17.24
CA GLN A 372 2.68 -18.60 -17.11
C GLN A 372 3.49 -19.78 -16.56
N GLU A 373 4.72 -19.97 -17.05
CA GLU A 373 5.63 -21.00 -16.54
C GLU A 373 5.96 -20.78 -15.06
N ALA A 374 6.26 -19.53 -14.68
CA ALA A 374 6.55 -19.14 -13.30
C ALA A 374 5.35 -19.35 -12.37
N SER A 375 4.13 -18.97 -12.79
CA SER A 375 2.93 -19.20 -11.96
C SER A 375 2.62 -20.69 -11.78
N GLN A 376 2.88 -21.54 -12.78
CA GLN A 376 2.75 -22.99 -12.65
C GLN A 376 3.79 -23.57 -11.68
N LYS A 377 5.06 -23.16 -11.79
CA LYS A 377 6.13 -23.51 -10.84
C LYS A 377 5.79 -23.06 -9.41
N LEU A 378 5.28 -21.83 -9.25
CA LEU A 378 4.90 -21.24 -7.97
C LEU A 378 3.75 -21.99 -7.31
N ILE A 379 2.69 -22.35 -8.06
CA ILE A 379 1.57 -23.13 -7.51
C ILE A 379 2.03 -24.53 -7.12
N ALA A 380 2.83 -25.21 -7.94
CA ALA A 380 3.37 -26.53 -7.60
C ALA A 380 4.23 -26.50 -6.33
N GLU A 381 5.06 -25.47 -6.15
CA GLU A 381 5.89 -25.29 -4.96
C GLU A 381 5.07 -24.90 -3.72
N LEU A 382 4.04 -24.06 -3.88
CA LEU A 382 3.05 -23.74 -2.84
C LEU A 382 2.34 -25.00 -2.33
N GLU A 383 1.79 -25.82 -3.23
CA GLU A 383 1.12 -27.06 -2.84
C GLU A 383 2.08 -28.07 -2.20
N ARG A 384 3.32 -28.18 -2.72
CA ARG A 384 4.36 -29.04 -2.15
C ARG A 384 4.67 -28.65 -0.70
N ILE A 385 4.92 -27.36 -0.43
CA ILE A 385 5.28 -26.87 0.91
C ILE A 385 4.12 -27.01 1.89
N LEU A 386 2.89 -26.73 1.46
CA LEU A 386 1.69 -26.90 2.30
C LEU A 386 1.45 -28.38 2.66
N LEU A 387 1.68 -29.31 1.73
CA LEU A 387 1.56 -30.75 1.97
C LEU A 387 2.68 -31.30 2.86
N GLU A 388 3.91 -30.82 2.68
CA GLU A 388 5.07 -31.19 3.50
C GLU A 388 5.03 -30.56 4.90
N LYS A 389 4.31 -29.45 5.08
CA LYS A 389 4.27 -28.63 6.30
C LYS A 389 5.67 -28.19 6.76
N SER A 390 6.55 -27.93 5.79
CA SER A 390 7.98 -27.66 6.01
C SER A 390 8.29 -26.19 6.29
N ASN A 391 7.52 -25.27 5.73
CA ASN A 391 7.71 -23.82 5.85
C ASN A 391 6.38 -23.07 5.81
N ASP A 392 6.33 -21.93 6.47
CA ASP A 392 5.31 -20.91 6.21
C ASP A 392 5.61 -20.17 4.90
N LEU A 393 4.68 -19.38 4.37
CA LEU A 393 4.72 -18.90 3.00
C LEU A 393 4.31 -17.43 2.87
N VAL A 394 5.13 -16.62 2.20
CA VAL A 394 4.76 -15.29 1.72
C VAL A 394 4.57 -15.34 0.21
N LEU A 395 3.35 -15.07 -0.23
CA LEU A 395 3.02 -14.96 -1.65
C LEU A 395 3.17 -13.50 -2.08
N ASP A 396 4.31 -13.15 -2.68
CA ASP A 396 4.55 -11.83 -3.24
C ASP A 396 3.90 -11.73 -4.62
N LEU A 397 2.58 -11.68 -4.59
CA LEU A 397 1.71 -11.61 -5.76
C LEU A 397 0.83 -10.38 -5.65
N SER A 398 0.45 -9.81 -6.80
CA SER A 398 -0.29 -8.54 -6.80
C SER A 398 -1.73 -8.65 -6.31
N PHE A 399 -2.28 -9.88 -6.16
CA PHE A 399 -3.61 -10.17 -5.61
C PHE A 399 -4.71 -9.20 -6.07
N TYR A 400 -4.64 -8.85 -7.36
CA TYR A 400 -5.17 -7.58 -7.88
C TYR A 400 -6.69 -7.53 -8.00
N ASP A 401 -7.36 -8.69 -7.97
CA ASP A 401 -8.81 -8.80 -7.91
C ASP A 401 -9.24 -9.79 -6.82
N LYS A 402 -10.48 -9.62 -6.29
CA LYS A 402 -11.06 -10.53 -5.27
C LYS A 402 -11.04 -11.97 -5.72
N GLU A 403 -11.14 -12.14 -7.01
CA GLU A 403 -11.20 -13.42 -7.61
C GLU A 403 -9.86 -14.16 -7.44
N TYR A 404 -8.76 -13.71 -8.04
CA TYR A 404 -7.44 -14.31 -7.87
C TYR A 404 -7.06 -14.54 -6.38
N ARG A 405 -7.53 -13.68 -5.46
CA ARG A 405 -7.40 -13.89 -4.01
C ARG A 405 -8.02 -15.19 -3.50
N ASP A 406 -9.33 -15.40 -3.61
CA ASP A 406 -9.91 -16.65 -3.07
C ASP A 406 -9.55 -17.92 -3.90
N GLU A 407 -8.80 -17.82 -5.02
CA GLU A 407 -8.20 -18.99 -5.70
C GLU A 407 -7.06 -19.54 -4.84
N TYR A 408 -6.17 -18.65 -4.41
CA TYR A 408 -5.08 -18.98 -3.51
C TYR A 408 -5.58 -19.33 -2.11
N LYS A 409 -6.69 -18.75 -1.64
CA LYS A 409 -7.34 -19.21 -0.40
C LYS A 409 -7.81 -20.66 -0.50
N ASP A 410 -8.47 -21.04 -1.60
CA ASP A 410 -8.89 -22.44 -1.84
C ASP A 410 -7.68 -23.40 -1.95
N ILE A 411 -6.62 -22.99 -2.65
CA ILE A 411 -5.35 -23.75 -2.71
C ILE A 411 -4.72 -23.92 -1.32
N VAL A 412 -4.76 -22.90 -0.46
CA VAL A 412 -4.25 -22.97 0.91
C VAL A 412 -5.14 -23.85 1.79
N GLU A 413 -6.45 -23.63 1.81
CA GLU A 413 -7.42 -24.38 2.61
C GLU A 413 -7.47 -25.87 2.23
N ARG A 414 -7.50 -26.19 0.93
CA ARG A 414 -7.60 -27.58 0.44
C ARG A 414 -6.37 -28.43 0.76
N ASN A 415 -5.20 -27.79 0.91
CA ASN A 415 -3.95 -28.42 1.33
C ASN A 415 -3.72 -28.32 2.86
N GLY A 416 -4.71 -27.84 3.63
CA GLY A 416 -4.69 -27.83 5.09
C GLY A 416 -3.89 -26.70 5.74
N GLY A 417 -3.64 -25.62 5.00
CA GLY A 417 -3.04 -24.38 5.51
C GLY A 417 -4.08 -23.33 5.89
N HIS A 418 -3.62 -22.28 6.58
CA HIS A 418 -4.42 -21.09 6.90
C HIS A 418 -3.86 -19.88 6.13
N TRP A 419 -4.73 -18.99 5.65
CA TRP A 419 -4.34 -17.80 4.89
C TRP A 419 -4.57 -16.52 5.69
N VAL A 420 -3.72 -15.52 5.46
CA VAL A 420 -3.91 -14.14 5.92
C VAL A 420 -3.79 -13.24 4.69
N LEU A 421 -4.74 -12.32 4.53
CA LEU A 421 -4.78 -11.40 3.39
C LEU A 421 -4.39 -9.99 3.82
N VAL A 422 -3.36 -9.42 3.20
CA VAL A 422 -2.87 -8.06 3.49
C VAL A 422 -3.13 -7.14 2.30
N TYR A 423 -3.61 -5.92 2.55
CA TYR A 423 -3.91 -4.92 1.52
C TYR A 423 -3.25 -3.57 1.80
N LEU A 424 -2.35 -3.16 0.91
CA LEU A 424 -1.69 -1.85 0.91
C LEU A 424 -2.56 -0.80 0.19
N ASP A 425 -3.28 0.03 0.95
CA ASP A 425 -4.18 1.09 0.47
C ASP A 425 -3.42 2.41 0.22
N ALA A 426 -2.57 2.41 -0.81
CA ALA A 426 -1.79 3.58 -1.23
C ALA A 426 -2.60 4.56 -2.10
N ASP A 427 -2.35 5.87 -2.00
CA ASP A 427 -2.95 6.82 -2.95
C ASP A 427 -2.41 6.66 -4.38
N ARG A 428 -3.23 6.96 -5.39
CA ARG A 428 -2.88 6.85 -6.81
C ARG A 428 -1.65 7.67 -7.18
N ASP A 429 -1.62 8.93 -6.76
CA ASP A 429 -0.61 9.88 -7.20
C ASP A 429 0.73 9.53 -6.51
N LEU A 430 0.68 9.07 -5.25
CA LEU A 430 1.83 8.55 -4.50
C LEU A 430 2.45 7.34 -5.20
N LEU A 431 1.59 6.38 -5.54
CA LEU A 431 1.95 5.17 -6.25
C LEU A 431 2.61 5.50 -7.60
N TRP A 432 2.09 6.52 -8.30
CA TRP A 432 2.65 6.98 -9.57
C TRP A 432 4.02 7.63 -9.43
N ASN A 433 4.20 8.55 -8.48
CA ASN A 433 5.49 9.19 -8.22
C ASN A 433 6.57 8.17 -7.84
N ARG A 434 6.23 7.17 -7.00
CA ARG A 434 7.17 6.09 -6.65
C ARG A 434 7.59 5.26 -7.88
N ILE A 435 6.67 5.00 -8.81
CA ILE A 435 6.97 4.32 -10.08
C ILE A 435 7.84 5.20 -11.01
N GLN A 436 7.59 6.51 -11.06
CA GLN A 436 8.42 7.44 -11.84
C GLN A 436 9.83 7.60 -11.27
N GLN A 437 9.98 7.71 -9.95
CA GLN A 437 11.28 7.71 -9.26
C GLN A 437 12.06 6.42 -9.52
N ARG A 438 11.40 5.26 -9.46
CA ARG A 438 11.97 3.95 -9.83
C ARG A 438 12.46 3.92 -11.28
N ARG A 439 11.65 4.40 -12.24
CA ARG A 439 12.02 4.55 -13.65
C ARG A 439 13.30 5.38 -13.80
N ALA A 440 13.33 6.57 -13.18
CA ALA A 440 14.47 7.47 -13.24
C ALA A 440 15.75 6.87 -12.62
N LYS A 441 15.63 6.13 -11.51
CA LYS A 441 16.76 5.41 -10.88
C LYS A 441 17.28 4.31 -11.81
N ARG A 442 16.41 3.44 -12.33
CA ARG A 442 16.77 2.37 -13.29
C ARG A 442 17.42 2.92 -14.56
N ASP A 443 16.87 3.97 -15.14
CA ASP A 443 17.34 4.56 -16.39
C ASP A 443 18.64 5.37 -16.22
N SER A 444 19.11 5.55 -14.98
CA SER A 444 20.43 6.13 -14.65
C SER A 444 21.55 5.09 -14.46
N LEU A 445 21.21 3.78 -14.43
CA LEU A 445 22.16 2.68 -14.25
C LEU A 445 22.54 2.03 -15.59
N ASP A 446 23.80 1.58 -15.68
CA ASP A 446 24.32 0.96 -16.90
C ASP A 446 23.68 -0.42 -17.16
N ALA A 447 23.75 -0.91 -18.40
CA ALA A 447 23.05 -2.14 -18.80
C ALA A 447 23.62 -3.43 -18.16
N MET A 448 24.84 -3.35 -17.62
CA MET A 448 25.58 -4.43 -16.96
C MET A 448 25.71 -4.24 -15.44
N ASP A 449 25.01 -3.25 -14.86
CA ASP A 449 25.11 -2.91 -13.44
C ASP A 449 24.38 -3.96 -12.56
N PRO A 450 25.00 -4.51 -11.50
CA PRO A 450 24.36 -5.50 -10.63
C PRO A 450 23.17 -4.97 -9.81
N GLU A 451 23.00 -3.65 -9.64
CA GLU A 451 21.77 -3.08 -9.04
C GLU A 451 20.55 -3.15 -10.01
N ARG A 452 20.76 -3.50 -11.29
CA ARG A 452 19.72 -3.67 -12.32
C ARG A 452 19.06 -5.06 -12.27
N ASN A 453 18.38 -5.35 -11.17
CA ASN A 453 17.82 -6.69 -10.87
C ASN A 453 16.36 -6.92 -11.34
N GLY A 454 15.89 -8.17 -11.18
CA GLY A 454 14.59 -8.65 -11.69
C GLY A 454 13.35 -7.98 -11.12
N ASP A 455 13.37 -7.46 -9.89
CA ASP A 455 12.21 -6.79 -9.27
C ASP A 455 11.77 -5.54 -10.07
N SER A 456 12.69 -4.94 -10.87
CA SER A 456 12.51 -3.67 -11.61
C SER A 456 12.41 -3.83 -13.14
N ALA A 457 12.27 -5.05 -13.64
CA ALA A 457 12.45 -5.33 -15.06
C ALA A 457 11.28 -4.84 -15.96
N PHE A 458 10.04 -4.81 -15.46
CA PHE A 458 8.86 -4.43 -16.25
C PHE A 458 8.65 -2.90 -16.34
N ASP A 459 8.50 -2.39 -17.57
CA ASP A 459 8.52 -0.96 -17.85
C ASP A 459 7.12 -0.32 -17.83
N ILE A 460 6.65 0.10 -16.66
CA ILE A 460 5.32 0.70 -16.48
C ILE A 460 5.32 2.14 -17.03
N ASP A 461 4.54 2.40 -18.08
CA ASP A 461 4.19 3.75 -18.55
C ASP A 461 2.84 4.24 -17.98
N ASP A 462 2.47 5.48 -18.29
CA ASP A 462 1.28 6.16 -17.70
C ASP A 462 -0.03 5.45 -18.08
N GLU A 463 -0.10 4.88 -19.29
CA GLU A 463 -1.26 4.10 -19.74
C GLU A 463 -1.34 2.75 -19.03
N THR A 464 -0.21 2.06 -18.91
CA THR A 464 -0.07 0.77 -18.20
C THR A 464 -0.40 0.94 -16.72
N PHE A 465 0.07 2.02 -16.09
CA PHE A 465 -0.26 2.35 -14.71
C PHE A 465 -1.76 2.64 -14.52
N ALA A 466 -2.34 3.48 -15.38
CA ALA A 466 -3.77 3.77 -15.34
C ALA A 466 -4.64 2.52 -15.57
N MET A 467 -4.18 1.57 -16.39
CA MET A 467 -4.81 0.27 -16.58
C MET A 467 -4.79 -0.57 -15.29
N TYR A 468 -3.62 -0.79 -14.69
CA TYR A 468 -3.50 -1.57 -13.44
C TYR A 468 -4.27 -0.94 -12.28
N TRP A 469 -4.15 0.38 -12.09
CA TRP A 469 -4.89 1.11 -11.05
C TRP A 469 -6.41 1.10 -11.27
N GLY A 470 -6.86 1.18 -12.52
CA GLY A 470 -8.27 1.09 -12.88
C GLY A 470 -8.87 -0.30 -12.66
N GLY A 471 -8.07 -1.35 -12.89
CA GLY A 471 -8.47 -2.76 -12.78
C GLY A 471 -8.45 -3.34 -11.37
N PHE A 472 -7.66 -2.77 -10.45
CA PHE A 472 -7.50 -3.25 -9.08
C PHE A 472 -8.83 -3.27 -8.30
N GLU A 473 -9.18 -4.42 -7.71
CA GLU A 473 -10.31 -4.57 -6.80
C GLU A 473 -9.82 -4.66 -5.35
N PRO A 474 -9.89 -3.58 -4.56
CA PRO A 474 -9.47 -3.62 -3.16
C PRO A 474 -10.33 -4.64 -2.38
N PRO A 475 -9.71 -5.46 -1.51
CA PRO A 475 -10.47 -6.34 -0.64
C PRO A 475 -11.30 -5.54 0.37
N SER A 476 -12.49 -6.06 0.68
CA SER A 476 -13.44 -5.43 1.58
C SER A 476 -14.37 -6.50 2.16
N GLY A 477 -14.17 -6.85 3.43
CA GLY A 477 -14.95 -7.89 4.12
C GLY A 477 -14.58 -9.31 3.71
N GLU A 478 -13.36 -9.52 3.22
CA GLU A 478 -12.77 -10.79 2.79
C GLU A 478 -11.87 -11.45 3.85
N GLY A 479 -11.80 -10.87 5.06
CA GLY A 479 -10.82 -11.22 6.09
C GLY A 479 -9.50 -10.45 5.94
N GLU A 480 -9.48 -9.33 5.21
CA GLU A 480 -8.27 -8.55 4.95
C GLU A 480 -7.79 -7.70 6.14
N ILE A 481 -6.47 -7.53 6.20
CA ILE A 481 -5.77 -6.54 7.01
C ILE A 481 -5.44 -5.35 6.09
N VAL A 482 -6.08 -4.20 6.30
CA VAL A 482 -5.90 -2.99 5.49
C VAL A 482 -4.80 -2.10 6.08
N ILE A 483 -3.89 -1.63 5.22
CA ILE A 483 -2.64 -0.94 5.55
C ILE A 483 -2.51 0.27 4.58
N LYS A 484 -3.02 1.46 4.98
CA LYS A 484 -3.05 2.71 4.18
C LYS A 484 -1.69 3.40 3.94
N VAL A 485 -1.25 3.71 2.71
CA VAL A 485 0.03 4.42 2.44
C VAL A 485 -0.19 5.89 2.02
N MET A 486 0.58 6.86 2.54
CA MET A 486 0.37 8.32 2.31
C MET A 486 1.59 9.11 1.75
N TYR A 487 1.35 10.40 1.47
CA TYR A 487 2.23 11.36 0.79
C TYR A 487 2.74 12.43 1.76
N TRP A 488 3.97 12.90 1.56
CA TRP A 488 4.54 14.03 2.28
C TRP A 488 4.59 15.32 1.42
N GLN A 489 4.06 16.43 1.95
CA GLN A 489 4.22 17.80 1.42
C GLN A 489 4.34 18.81 2.59
N PRO A 490 5.11 19.91 2.48
CA PRO A 490 5.65 20.56 3.68
C PRO A 490 4.83 21.73 4.28
N ASP A 491 4.10 22.53 3.49
CA ASP A 491 3.59 23.84 3.96
C ASP A 491 2.16 24.19 3.48
N LEU A 492 1.27 24.57 4.41
CA LEU A 492 0.15 25.55 4.22
C LEU A 492 -0.67 25.77 5.52
N GLU A 493 -0.73 27.02 6.00
CA GLU A 493 -1.47 27.42 7.23
C GLU A 493 -2.98 27.65 7.01
N ILE A 494 -3.77 27.59 8.09
CA ILE A 494 -5.24 27.75 8.09
C ILE A 494 -5.67 29.12 8.65
N ALA A 495 -6.44 29.89 7.87
CA ALA A 495 -7.10 31.12 8.32
C ALA A 495 -8.48 30.85 8.97
N SER A 496 -8.86 31.68 9.95
CA SER A 496 -10.05 31.47 10.81
C SER A 496 -11.12 32.56 10.67
N SER A 497 -12.40 32.17 10.80
CA SER A 497 -13.53 33.06 11.14
C SER A 497 -14.71 32.25 11.71
N PRO A 498 -15.43 32.70 12.76
CA PRO A 498 -16.44 31.90 13.44
C PRO A 498 -17.88 32.29 13.09
N ASP A 499 -18.80 31.33 12.99
CA ASP A 499 -20.16 31.48 13.54
C ASP A 499 -20.95 30.17 13.66
N SER A 500 -22.00 30.22 14.50
CA SER A 500 -22.97 29.15 14.83
C SER A 500 -22.51 28.00 15.76
N ALA A 501 -23.18 27.92 16.92
CA ALA A 501 -23.08 26.81 17.86
C ALA A 501 -24.44 26.51 18.50
N ARG A 502 -25.03 25.32 18.23
CA ARG A 502 -25.69 24.49 19.27
C ARG A 502 -26.12 23.10 18.77
N ALA A 503 -25.71 22.09 19.55
CA ALA A 503 -26.39 20.81 19.81
C ALA A 503 -26.62 19.79 18.67
N SER A 504 -25.57 19.01 18.36
CA SER A 504 -25.65 17.54 18.49
C SER A 504 -24.26 16.97 18.80
N SER A 505 -24.16 15.72 19.24
CA SER A 505 -22.89 15.08 19.64
C SER A 505 -21.97 14.86 18.44
N THR A 506 -20.83 15.55 18.38
CA THR A 506 -19.81 15.31 17.36
C THR A 506 -18.42 15.49 17.95
N VAL A 507 -17.61 14.43 17.95
CA VAL A 507 -16.17 14.54 18.21
C VAL A 507 -15.54 15.18 16.96
N ARG A 508 -15.04 16.41 17.09
CA ARG A 508 -14.22 17.04 16.04
C ARG A 508 -12.79 16.52 16.15
N ALA A 509 -12.24 16.04 15.04
CA ALA A 509 -10.82 15.74 14.87
C ALA A 509 -10.18 16.78 13.92
N PHE A 510 -8.88 17.01 14.10
CA PHE A 510 -8.07 18.04 13.44
C PHE A 510 -7.62 17.63 12.02
N PRO A 511 -7.04 18.58 11.27
CA PRO A 511 -5.71 18.37 10.68
C PRO A 511 -4.78 19.58 10.89
N GLY A 512 -3.45 19.48 10.78
CA GLY A 512 -2.54 18.32 10.70
C GLY A 512 -1.22 18.70 11.41
N HIS A 513 -0.01 18.19 11.16
CA HIS A 513 0.63 17.21 10.25
C HIS A 513 1.96 16.80 10.96
N ALA A 514 2.68 15.69 10.75
CA ALA A 514 2.56 14.40 10.06
C ALA A 514 3.52 13.41 10.80
N LEU A 515 3.62 12.11 10.57
CA LEU A 515 3.08 11.18 9.55
C LEU A 515 2.14 10.17 10.22
N GLU A 516 0.87 10.11 9.78
CA GLU A 516 -0.07 9.05 10.17
C GLU A 516 -0.05 7.91 9.13
N ASP A 517 1.13 7.47 8.72
CA ASP A 517 1.30 6.81 7.40
C ASP A 517 0.76 5.39 7.29
N PHE A 518 0.03 4.90 8.31
CA PHE A 518 -0.88 3.75 8.26
C PHE A 518 -2.06 3.89 9.24
N ARG A 519 -3.24 3.33 8.88
CA ARG A 519 -4.34 3.06 9.82
C ARG A 519 -5.03 1.74 9.47
N VAL A 520 -4.97 0.76 10.37
CA VAL A 520 -5.66 -0.54 10.23
C VAL A 520 -7.14 -0.43 10.61
N SER A 521 -8.03 -0.94 9.74
CA SER A 521 -9.48 -0.97 9.97
C SER A 521 -10.09 -2.34 9.67
N TYR A 522 -10.79 -2.92 10.65
CA TYR A 522 -11.38 -4.26 10.55
C TYR A 522 -12.85 -4.22 10.10
N SER A 523 -13.24 -5.15 9.23
CA SER A 523 -14.63 -5.38 8.81
C SER A 523 -15.32 -6.43 9.69
N ARG A 524 -16.36 -6.04 10.45
CA ARG A 524 -17.15 -6.96 11.28
C ARG A 524 -18.09 -7.84 10.44
N ALA A 525 -17.70 -9.08 10.16
CA ALA A 525 -18.62 -10.16 9.81
C ALA A 525 -17.95 -11.56 9.88
N ASN A 526 -18.07 -12.26 11.03
CA ASN A 526 -18.26 -13.72 11.18
C ASN A 526 -17.78 -14.17 12.58
N PRO A 527 -18.66 -14.43 13.57
CA PRO A 527 -18.24 -14.68 14.96
C PRO A 527 -17.53 -16.03 15.22
N MET A 528 -17.52 -16.98 14.28
CA MET A 528 -16.63 -18.16 14.35
C MET A 528 -15.28 -17.90 13.67
N ALA A 529 -15.19 -16.97 12.72
CA ALA A 529 -13.89 -16.44 12.28
C ALA A 529 -13.33 -15.41 13.28
N GLU A 530 -14.16 -14.74 14.08
CA GLU A 530 -13.71 -13.96 15.25
C GLU A 530 -13.16 -14.85 16.38
N SER A 531 -13.32 -16.18 16.32
CA SER A 531 -12.52 -17.11 17.13
C SER A 531 -11.36 -17.68 16.32
N THR A 532 -11.50 -18.13 15.07
CA THR A 532 -10.41 -18.81 14.34
C THR A 532 -9.42 -17.89 13.61
N ILE A 533 -9.78 -16.67 13.22
CA ILE A 533 -8.82 -15.64 12.78
C ILE A 533 -8.23 -14.93 13.98
N VAL A 534 -9.01 -14.70 15.05
CA VAL A 534 -8.40 -14.24 16.31
C VAL A 534 -7.50 -15.33 16.87
N GLU A 535 -7.80 -16.63 16.75
CA GLU A 535 -6.88 -17.72 17.10
C GLU A 535 -5.77 -17.92 16.07
N CYS A 536 -5.92 -17.76 14.75
CA CYS A 536 -4.75 -17.87 13.85
C CYS A 536 -3.83 -16.63 13.94
N VAL A 537 -4.39 -15.43 14.14
CA VAL A 537 -3.62 -14.22 14.41
C VAL A 537 -3.13 -14.19 15.87
N LEU A 538 -3.77 -14.88 16.83
CA LEU A 538 -3.21 -15.07 18.18
C LEU A 538 -2.19 -16.21 18.25
N LEU A 539 -2.41 -17.35 17.58
CA LEU A 539 -1.50 -18.51 17.47
C LEU A 539 -0.29 -18.21 16.57
N HIS A 540 -0.33 -17.16 15.75
CA HIS A 540 0.86 -16.61 15.09
C HIS A 540 1.32 -15.26 15.69
N ASN A 541 0.50 -14.61 16.53
CA ASN A 541 1.05 -13.84 17.66
C ASN A 541 1.62 -14.76 18.75
N MET A 542 1.60 -16.10 18.64
CA MET A 542 2.51 -16.97 19.39
C MET A 542 3.85 -17.16 18.66
N ALA A 543 4.08 -16.42 17.56
CA ALA A 543 5.37 -16.29 16.89
C ALA A 543 5.91 -14.84 16.85
N THR A 544 5.11 -13.82 17.23
CA THR A 544 5.59 -12.45 17.55
C THR A 544 4.84 -11.79 18.72
N GLN A 545 4.33 -12.58 19.68
CA GLN A 545 4.33 -12.11 21.06
C GLN A 545 5.79 -11.82 21.35
N HIS A 546 6.08 -10.59 21.76
CA HIS A 546 7.32 -10.32 22.46
C HIS A 546 7.34 -11.31 23.64
N PRO A 547 8.28 -12.26 23.64
CA PRO A 547 8.21 -13.40 24.54
C PRO A 547 8.21 -12.92 25.98
N ASP A 548 7.55 -13.64 26.87
CA ASP A 548 7.74 -13.41 28.30
C ASP A 548 9.20 -13.74 28.65
N PHE A 549 9.78 -13.08 29.66
CA PHE A 549 11.19 -13.28 30.03
C PHE A 549 11.59 -14.75 30.25
N ASP A 550 10.65 -15.59 30.72
CA ASP A 550 10.83 -17.04 30.96
C ASP A 550 10.94 -17.89 29.69
N GLU A 551 10.56 -17.37 28.52
CA GLU A 551 10.63 -18.10 27.24
C GLU A 551 12.02 -18.00 26.57
N LEU A 552 12.83 -17.03 27.02
CA LEU A 552 14.21 -16.82 26.58
C LEU A 552 15.14 -17.96 27.05
N PRO A 553 16.19 -18.34 26.28
CA PRO A 553 16.61 -17.77 25.00
C PRO A 553 15.71 -18.19 23.84
N LEU A 554 15.54 -17.33 22.83
CA LEU A 554 14.87 -17.69 21.58
C LEU A 554 15.72 -18.63 20.73
N ASP A 555 16.96 -18.24 20.41
CA ASP A 555 17.91 -19.13 19.75
C ASP A 555 18.54 -20.07 20.78
N LYS A 556 18.14 -21.35 20.76
CA LYS A 556 18.66 -22.38 21.66
C LYS A 556 20.13 -22.75 21.38
N THR A 557 20.75 -22.24 20.31
CA THR A 557 22.19 -22.37 20.03
C THR A 557 23.02 -21.21 20.60
N GLY A 558 22.38 -20.09 20.92
CA GLY A 558 23.01 -18.92 21.55
C GLY A 558 23.13 -19.03 23.07
N PRO A 559 23.67 -17.99 23.74
CA PRO A 559 23.74 -17.93 25.19
C PRO A 559 22.34 -17.81 25.82
N ARG A 560 22.20 -18.11 27.12
CA ARG A 560 20.90 -17.98 27.82
C ARG A 560 20.32 -16.58 27.69
N GLY A 561 19.00 -16.45 27.77
CA GLY A 561 18.36 -15.13 27.76
C GLY A 561 18.40 -14.39 26.43
N ASN A 562 19.05 -14.89 25.38
CA ASN A 562 19.12 -14.19 24.10
C ASN A 562 17.74 -14.03 23.44
N ALA A 563 17.55 -12.92 22.73
CA ALA A 563 16.36 -12.66 21.92
C ALA A 563 16.67 -12.75 20.41
N TRP A 564 17.67 -13.56 20.04
CA TRP A 564 18.16 -13.60 18.67
C TRP A 564 17.09 -14.14 17.72
N GLY A 565 16.89 -13.44 16.61
CA GLY A 565 15.83 -13.71 15.65
C GLY A 565 14.48 -13.05 15.94
N LEU A 566 14.28 -12.37 17.09
CA LEU A 566 12.99 -11.74 17.44
C LEU A 566 12.51 -10.71 16.41
N TRP A 567 13.44 -9.94 15.82
CA TRP A 567 13.17 -8.94 14.78
C TRP A 567 13.76 -9.34 13.42
N GLY A 568 14.08 -10.62 13.23
CA GLY A 568 14.72 -11.16 12.03
C GLY A 568 16.11 -11.73 12.22
N ARG A 569 16.56 -12.55 11.26
CA ARG A 569 17.92 -13.12 11.26
C ARG A 569 19.00 -12.10 10.91
N ASP A 570 18.63 -11.05 10.21
CA ASP A 570 19.52 -9.97 9.77
C ASP A 570 19.35 -8.68 10.61
N ASP A 571 18.67 -8.74 11.76
CA ASP A 571 18.51 -7.59 12.64
C ASP A 571 19.84 -7.10 13.23
N GLN A 572 19.96 -5.77 13.31
CA GLN A 572 21.13 -5.06 13.84
C GLN A 572 20.74 -3.90 14.78
N LEU A 573 19.45 -3.76 15.12
CA LEU A 573 18.94 -2.71 16.02
C LEU A 573 18.54 -3.23 17.42
N GLY A 574 18.20 -4.52 17.56
CA GLY A 574 17.75 -5.08 18.83
C GLY A 574 16.50 -4.38 19.37
N THR A 575 16.48 -4.07 20.67
CA THR A 575 15.33 -3.39 21.30
C THR A 575 15.09 -1.96 20.80
N LEU A 576 15.96 -1.35 19.98
CA LEU A 576 15.61 -0.11 19.26
C LEU A 576 14.50 -0.33 18.23
N ASN A 577 14.24 -1.56 17.80
CA ASN A 577 13.00 -1.93 17.11
C ASN A 577 11.75 -1.74 18.01
N HIS A 578 11.89 -1.31 19.26
CA HIS A 578 10.81 -0.72 20.07
C HIS A 578 10.63 0.80 19.87
N LEU A 579 11.22 1.40 18.84
CA LEU A 579 10.92 2.78 18.39
C LEU A 579 10.16 2.72 17.05
N THR A 580 8.91 3.23 17.01
CA THR A 580 7.99 3.24 15.85
C THR A 580 7.72 4.69 15.54
N ASP A 581 7.41 5.00 14.29
CA ASP A 581 6.97 6.33 13.91
C ASP A 581 5.78 6.78 14.78
N GLU A 582 4.79 5.92 15.05
CA GLU A 582 3.71 6.19 16.01
C GLU A 582 4.15 6.35 17.47
N VAL A 583 5.14 5.60 17.97
CA VAL A 583 5.66 5.73 19.35
C VAL A 583 6.43 7.04 19.50
N VAL A 584 7.21 7.42 18.49
CA VAL A 584 7.97 8.67 18.43
C VAL A 584 7.05 9.86 18.21
N GLU A 585 6.07 9.76 17.31
CA GLU A 585 5.03 10.77 17.06
C GLU A 585 4.16 10.96 18.31
N GLN A 586 3.74 9.87 18.97
CA GLN A 586 3.05 9.93 20.25
C GLN A 586 3.92 10.57 21.33
N ALA A 587 5.21 10.20 21.45
CA ALA A 587 6.13 10.79 22.40
C ALA A 587 6.30 12.30 22.18
N ALA A 588 6.50 12.73 20.93
CA ALA A 588 6.61 14.13 20.56
C ALA A 588 5.31 14.90 20.88
N ARG A 589 4.17 14.38 20.40
CA ARG A 589 2.84 14.98 20.57
C ARG A 589 2.42 15.08 22.03
N GLU A 590 2.78 14.13 22.88
CA GLU A 590 2.40 14.11 24.30
C GLU A 590 3.35 14.93 25.19
N ASN A 591 4.67 14.89 24.94
CA ASN A 591 5.66 15.44 25.88
C ASN A 591 6.24 16.80 25.46
N ILE A 592 6.21 17.17 24.16
CA ILE A 592 6.67 18.50 23.70
C ILE A 592 5.55 19.53 23.94
N LYS A 593 5.43 20.00 25.19
CA LYS A 593 4.42 21.00 25.59
C LYS A 593 4.98 22.39 25.87
N THR A 594 6.21 22.48 26.35
CA THR A 594 6.81 23.74 26.83
C THR A 594 7.91 24.31 25.92
N GLY A 595 8.42 23.51 24.98
CA GLY A 595 9.57 23.89 24.14
C GLY A 595 10.92 24.02 24.88
N ILE A 596 10.97 23.69 26.17
CA ILE A 596 12.21 23.69 26.95
C ILE A 596 13.12 22.56 26.44
N ARG A 597 14.38 22.89 26.18
CA ARG A 597 15.40 21.96 25.68
C ARG A 597 16.57 21.89 26.66
N VAL A 598 16.95 20.68 27.04
CA VAL A 598 18.08 20.39 27.94
C VAL A 598 19.05 19.50 27.18
N SER A 599 20.27 19.97 26.94
CA SER A 599 21.33 19.11 26.42
C SER A 599 21.77 18.15 27.53
N LEU A 600 21.86 16.86 27.17
CA LEU A 600 22.38 15.80 28.04
C LEU A 600 23.83 15.44 27.69
N ASN A 601 24.45 16.15 26.75
CA ASN A 601 25.87 16.00 26.46
C ASN A 601 26.68 16.66 27.57
N TRP A 602 27.68 15.95 28.08
CA TRP A 602 28.69 16.54 28.94
C TRP A 602 29.70 17.35 28.12
N SER A 603 30.58 18.09 28.78
CA SER A 603 31.67 18.83 28.12
C SER A 603 32.64 17.83 27.48
N MET A 604 33.09 18.06 26.24
CA MET A 604 34.09 17.24 25.52
C MET A 604 35.52 17.25 26.12
N LYS A 605 35.68 17.88 27.29
CA LYS A 605 36.89 17.85 28.12
C LYS A 605 36.55 17.45 29.55
N GLY A 606 35.36 16.90 29.77
CA GLY A 606 34.81 16.60 31.09
C GLY A 606 35.65 15.53 31.80
N ALA A 607 36.01 14.47 31.08
CA ALA A 607 36.81 13.37 31.60
C ALA A 607 38.33 13.64 31.67
N SER A 608 38.76 14.91 31.61
CA SER A 608 40.18 15.27 31.52
C SER A 608 40.97 15.09 32.82
N TYR A 609 40.32 15.11 34.00
CA TYR A 609 40.99 14.90 35.29
C TYR A 609 40.04 14.51 36.45
N PRO A 610 40.28 13.42 37.21
CA PRO A 610 41.39 12.48 37.13
C PRO A 610 41.43 11.71 35.80
N LYS A 611 42.64 11.46 35.30
CA LYS A 611 42.85 10.84 33.99
C LYS A 611 42.47 9.38 34.01
N PHE A 612 41.74 8.98 32.97
CA PHE A 612 41.50 7.57 32.68
C PHE A 612 42.54 7.08 31.66
N ALA A 613 42.75 5.76 31.59
CA ALA A 613 43.64 5.13 30.61
C ALA A 613 43.05 5.12 29.17
N ARG A 614 42.47 6.25 28.74
CA ARG A 614 41.81 6.48 27.45
C ARG A 614 42.49 7.68 26.76
N LYS A 615 42.33 7.80 25.43
CA LYS A 615 42.95 8.89 24.63
C LYS A 615 42.20 10.20 24.86
N ASN A 616 42.94 11.32 24.92
CA ASN A 616 42.36 12.65 25.08
C ASN A 616 41.90 13.23 23.74
N LEU A 617 40.87 14.09 23.79
CA LEU A 617 40.47 14.91 22.65
C LEU A 617 41.45 16.08 22.47
N ASP A 618 42.00 16.20 21.26
CA ASP A 618 42.86 17.31 20.84
C ASP A 618 42.04 18.28 19.98
N LEU A 619 42.12 19.58 20.26
CA LEU A 619 41.37 20.63 19.55
C LEU A 619 42.34 21.71 19.10
N ARG A 620 42.57 21.78 17.79
CA ARG A 620 43.51 22.70 17.17
C ARG A 620 42.76 23.76 16.37
N LEU A 621 42.99 25.03 16.70
CA LEU A 621 42.45 26.17 15.96
C LEU A 621 43.43 26.61 14.87
N ILE A 622 42.94 26.78 13.64
CA ILE A 622 43.69 27.15 12.45
C ILE A 622 43.22 28.53 11.98
N ASN A 623 44.05 29.56 12.16
CA ASN A 623 43.77 30.91 11.67
C ASN A 623 44.16 31.04 10.18
N LYS A 624 43.25 31.52 9.34
CA LYS A 624 43.44 31.67 7.87
C LYS A 624 43.88 33.08 7.43
N ALA A 625 44.12 34.00 8.36
CA ALA A 625 44.61 35.34 8.04
C ALA A 625 46.04 35.31 7.46
N PRO A 626 46.40 36.22 6.53
CA PRO A 626 45.59 37.31 5.98
C PRO A 626 44.71 36.89 4.78
N LEU A 627 44.87 35.68 4.24
CA LEU A 627 44.15 35.20 3.05
C LEU A 627 42.63 35.22 3.24
N LYS A 628 42.15 34.88 4.44
CA LYS A 628 40.76 35.02 4.85
C LYS A 628 40.70 35.30 6.35
N HIS A 629 39.93 36.31 6.77
CA HIS A 629 39.62 36.50 8.20
C HIS A 629 38.61 35.43 8.66
N ALA A 630 39.12 34.23 8.90
CA ALA A 630 38.37 33.06 9.35
C ALA A 630 39.27 32.17 10.22
N HIS A 631 38.64 31.39 11.09
CA HIS A 631 39.26 30.28 11.79
C HIS A 631 38.55 28.99 11.36
N ASP A 632 39.33 27.92 11.17
CA ASP A 632 38.84 26.55 11.15
C ASP A 632 39.27 25.87 12.46
N ASP A 633 38.58 24.80 12.83
CA ASP A 633 38.94 23.90 13.91
C ASP A 633 39.19 22.47 13.40
N GLU A 634 40.23 21.84 13.93
CA GLU A 634 40.60 20.45 13.68
C GLU A 634 40.48 19.69 15.01
N VAL A 635 39.64 18.65 15.04
CA VAL A 635 39.44 17.79 16.21
C VAL A 635 40.17 16.47 15.95
N GLY A 636 41.19 16.19 16.76
CA GLY A 636 42.04 15.01 16.66
C GLY A 636 42.00 14.14 17.91
N ILE A 637 42.51 12.92 17.80
CA ILE A 637 42.72 12.00 18.92
C ILE A 637 44.21 11.63 18.95
N SER A 638 44.95 12.29 19.83
CA SER A 638 46.42 12.30 19.78
C SER A 638 47.04 11.17 20.64
N TYR A 639 48.06 10.50 20.09
CA TYR A 639 48.88 9.49 20.78
C TYR A 639 50.16 10.12 21.34
N PRO A 640 50.42 10.07 22.66
CA PRO A 640 51.77 10.17 23.19
C PRO A 640 52.44 8.79 23.07
N HIS A 641 53.13 8.57 21.94
CA HIS A 641 54.11 7.50 21.68
C HIS A 641 53.57 6.05 21.51
N LEU A 642 53.56 5.54 20.25
CA LEU A 642 53.95 4.17 19.80
C LEU A 642 53.45 3.92 18.33
N PRO A 643 54.05 2.99 17.58
CA PRO A 643 53.70 2.73 16.18
C PRO A 643 52.42 1.88 16.03
N SER A 644 51.90 1.84 14.80
CA SER A 644 50.65 1.17 14.42
C SER A 644 50.53 -0.29 14.86
N ASN A 645 49.30 -0.67 15.22
CA ASN A 645 48.80 -2.03 15.54
C ASN A 645 48.79 -2.41 17.04
N ALA A 646 48.08 -1.61 17.85
CA ALA A 646 47.42 -2.06 19.07
C ALA A 646 46.12 -1.25 19.29
N ASP A 647 45.02 -1.97 19.51
CA ASP A 647 43.66 -1.58 19.91
C ASP A 647 43.12 -0.16 19.61
N ARG A 648 42.12 -0.15 18.71
CA ARG A 648 41.39 1.03 18.25
C ARG A 648 40.13 1.29 19.09
N ASN A 649 40.29 1.76 20.33
CA ASN A 649 39.18 2.39 21.04
C ASN A 649 39.29 3.93 21.00
N VAL A 650 38.24 4.55 20.47
CA VAL A 650 37.98 5.99 20.45
C VAL A 650 37.00 6.28 21.58
N THR A 651 37.26 7.31 22.39
CA THR A 651 36.30 7.75 23.41
C THR A 651 35.52 8.94 22.88
N VAL A 652 34.23 8.74 22.60
CA VAL A 652 33.26 9.84 22.59
C VAL A 652 32.69 9.91 24.02
N GLU A 653 32.70 11.09 24.64
CA GLU A 653 32.39 11.22 26.07
C GLU A 653 30.89 11.09 26.39
N LEU A 654 30.02 11.10 25.38
CA LEU A 654 28.72 10.42 25.42
C LEU A 654 28.92 9.01 24.88
N GLN A 655 29.01 8.01 25.75
CA GLN A 655 29.28 6.63 25.35
C GLN A 655 27.96 5.88 25.21
N LEU A 656 27.48 5.74 23.97
CA LEU A 656 26.43 4.77 23.65
C LEU A 656 27.10 3.43 23.29
N ALA A 657 27.07 2.47 24.19
CA ALA A 657 27.42 1.10 23.89
C ALA A 657 26.31 0.46 23.07
N VAL A 658 26.70 -0.17 21.97
CA VAL A 658 25.81 -0.80 20.96
C VAL A 658 26.24 -2.26 20.75
N GLN A 659 25.58 -2.96 19.86
CA GLN A 659 25.52 -4.43 19.80
C GLN A 659 26.87 -5.12 19.47
N PHE A 660 27.86 -4.38 18.97
CA PHE A 660 29.25 -4.84 18.79
C PHE A 660 30.22 -4.49 19.95
N THR A 661 29.77 -3.77 20.99
CA THR A 661 30.66 -3.21 22.03
C THR A 661 31.07 -4.24 23.10
N VAL A 662 30.17 -5.16 23.45
CA VAL A 662 30.42 -6.25 24.41
C VAL A 662 29.76 -7.52 23.89
N GLY A 663 30.54 -8.61 23.81
CA GLY A 663 30.03 -9.95 23.57
C GLY A 663 29.83 -10.71 24.88
N TRP A 664 29.02 -11.77 24.83
CA TRP A 664 28.82 -12.70 25.93
C TRP A 664 30.14 -13.42 26.24
N LEU A 665 30.75 -13.17 27.39
CA LEU A 665 32.16 -13.48 27.66
C LEU A 665 32.44 -14.98 27.64
N THR A 666 31.52 -15.80 28.15
CA THR A 666 31.67 -17.27 28.17
C THR A 666 31.45 -17.93 26.82
N ALA A 667 30.62 -17.34 25.95
CA ALA A 667 30.32 -17.88 24.62
C ALA A 667 31.23 -17.29 23.53
N GLN A 668 31.84 -16.13 23.79
CA GLN A 668 32.58 -15.30 22.83
C GLN A 668 31.75 -14.89 21.60
N LEU A 669 30.43 -14.74 21.79
CA LEU A 669 29.47 -14.32 20.77
C LEU A 669 28.87 -12.96 21.13
N TYR A 670 28.74 -12.10 20.13
CA TYR A 670 28.04 -10.83 20.17
C TYR A 670 26.58 -11.04 19.72
N TYR A 671 25.80 -9.96 19.69
CA TYR A 671 24.40 -10.01 19.24
C TYR A 671 24.25 -10.73 17.89
N MET A 672 23.21 -11.55 17.76
CA MET A 672 22.95 -12.42 16.59
C MET A 672 24.08 -13.43 16.27
N GLY A 673 24.80 -13.91 17.29
CA GLY A 673 25.81 -14.96 17.13
C GLY A 673 27.12 -14.53 16.45
N ARG A 674 27.31 -13.22 16.24
CA ARG A 674 28.49 -12.64 15.59
C ARG A 674 29.77 -12.87 16.39
N LYS A 675 30.91 -12.99 15.72
CA LYS A 675 32.22 -13.22 16.34
C LYS A 675 33.17 -12.04 16.17
N ALA A 676 34.19 -11.98 17.02
CA ALA A 676 35.19 -10.91 17.02
C ALA A 676 35.94 -10.78 15.68
N GLU A 677 36.14 -11.88 14.96
CA GLU A 677 36.82 -11.88 13.66
C GLU A 677 36.01 -11.18 12.56
N GLU A 678 34.68 -11.15 12.66
CA GLU A 678 33.82 -10.46 11.69
C GLU A 678 34.01 -8.94 11.77
N PHE A 679 34.09 -8.39 12.99
CA PHE A 679 34.36 -6.96 13.22
C PHE A 679 35.80 -6.54 12.87
N ALA A 680 36.73 -7.50 12.81
CA ALA A 680 38.07 -7.26 12.28
C ALA A 680 38.09 -7.15 10.74
N ALA A 681 37.09 -7.72 10.06
CA ALA A 681 36.94 -7.68 8.61
C ALA A 681 36.05 -6.50 8.12
N SER A 682 35.07 -6.07 8.90
CA SER A 682 34.21 -4.92 8.60
C SER A 682 33.73 -4.21 9.87
N ASP A 683 33.72 -2.88 9.84
CA ASP A 683 33.22 -1.99 10.91
C ASP A 683 31.71 -1.69 10.81
N ILE A 684 31.01 -2.30 9.86
CA ILE A 684 29.58 -2.08 9.59
C ILE A 684 28.65 -2.96 10.45
N PRO A 685 28.85 -4.30 10.58
CA PRO A 685 27.90 -5.16 11.27
C PRO A 685 27.71 -4.82 12.75
N ASN A 686 26.46 -4.84 13.24
CA ASN A 686 26.06 -4.49 14.61
C ASN A 686 26.54 -3.11 15.10
N SER A 687 26.94 -2.23 14.17
CA SER A 687 27.59 -0.96 14.48
C SER A 687 26.61 0.20 14.71
N ILE A 688 27.15 1.30 15.23
CA ILE A 688 26.43 2.57 15.35
C ILE A 688 25.89 3.10 14.01
N HIS A 689 26.39 2.64 12.86
CA HIS A 689 25.89 3.06 11.54
C HIS A 689 24.42 2.67 11.32
N HIS A 690 24.00 1.50 11.80
CA HIS A 690 22.60 1.07 11.70
C HIS A 690 21.69 1.93 12.59
N VAL A 691 22.14 2.23 13.81
CA VAL A 691 21.43 3.12 14.75
C VAL A 691 21.36 4.56 14.21
N SER A 692 22.44 5.06 13.61
CA SER A 692 22.52 6.45 13.14
C SER A 692 21.72 6.72 11.85
N ALA A 693 21.35 5.68 11.09
CA ALA A 693 20.51 5.81 9.91
C ALA A 693 19.13 6.41 10.22
N LYS A 694 18.57 6.12 11.41
CA LYS A 694 17.32 6.69 11.92
C LYS A 694 17.50 7.67 13.08
N GLY A 695 18.58 7.52 13.86
CA GLY A 695 18.75 8.21 15.14
C GLY A 695 17.89 7.62 16.26
N ILE A 696 17.97 8.22 17.46
CA ILE A 696 17.22 7.77 18.65
C ILE A 696 16.32 8.91 19.12
N ALA A 697 15.09 8.94 18.61
CA ALA A 697 14.01 9.79 19.12
C ALA A 697 12.98 8.93 19.88
N CYS A 698 12.51 9.35 21.04
CA CYS A 698 11.57 8.56 21.87
C CYS A 698 10.89 9.38 22.99
N ARG A 699 10.08 8.69 23.80
CA ARG A 699 9.73 9.15 25.16
C ARG A 699 10.80 8.65 26.13
N ALA A 700 11.44 9.57 26.83
CA ALA A 700 12.31 9.25 27.95
C ALA A 700 11.57 9.42 29.28
N VAL A 701 11.79 8.49 30.20
CA VAL A 701 11.34 8.57 31.59
C VAL A 701 12.56 8.82 32.48
N PHE A 702 12.61 9.99 33.11
CA PHE A 702 13.72 10.40 33.96
C PHE A 702 13.53 9.95 35.41
N ILE A 703 14.51 9.22 35.95
CA ILE A 703 14.55 8.71 37.34
C ILE A 703 15.67 9.40 38.11
N ASP A 704 15.33 10.22 39.09
CA ASP A 704 16.27 10.94 39.94
C ASP A 704 16.55 10.18 41.25
N TRP A 705 17.15 8.99 41.11
CA TRP A 705 17.53 8.16 42.25
C TRP A 705 18.46 8.89 43.22
N TYR A 706 19.41 9.69 42.72
CA TYR A 706 20.36 10.40 43.58
C TYR A 706 19.69 11.42 44.50
N SER A 707 18.74 12.22 44.00
CA SER A 707 17.98 13.14 44.85
C SER A 707 17.12 12.41 45.89
N TRP A 708 16.52 11.27 45.53
CA TRP A 708 15.83 10.40 46.50
C TRP A 708 16.79 9.87 47.57
N ALA A 709 17.95 9.32 47.18
CA ALA A 709 18.94 8.75 48.08
C ALA A 709 19.47 9.79 49.10
N LEU A 710 19.73 11.01 48.64
CA LEU A 710 20.09 12.14 49.51
C LEU A 710 18.95 12.52 50.47
N ALA A 711 17.70 12.53 50.00
CA ALA A 711 16.52 12.80 50.84
C ALA A 711 16.29 11.71 51.91
N GLN A 712 16.69 10.46 51.65
CA GLN A 712 16.73 9.38 52.64
C GLN A 712 17.95 9.44 53.59
N GLY A 713 18.86 10.41 53.41
CA GLY A 713 20.06 10.56 54.23
C GLY A 713 21.17 9.53 53.93
N LEU A 714 21.13 8.87 52.77
CA LEU A 714 22.14 7.89 52.38
C LEU A 714 23.47 8.59 52.05
N LYS A 715 24.57 8.04 52.57
CA LYS A 715 25.94 8.48 52.24
C LYS A 715 26.43 7.72 51.01
N ILE A 716 26.30 8.34 49.84
CA ILE A 716 26.67 7.75 48.55
C ILE A 716 28.05 8.23 48.13
N ASP A 717 28.96 7.30 47.80
CA ASP A 717 30.20 7.59 47.07
C ASP A 717 30.10 7.00 45.66
N ALA A 718 29.92 7.87 44.67
CA ALA A 718 29.73 7.45 43.29
C ALA A 718 31.01 6.87 42.63
N MET A 719 32.18 7.08 43.25
CA MET A 719 33.47 6.56 42.79
C MET A 719 33.80 5.19 43.41
N SER A 720 32.84 4.57 44.10
CA SER A 720 32.97 3.23 44.69
C SER A 720 31.96 2.25 44.08
N SER A 721 32.17 0.96 44.33
CA SER A 721 31.32 -0.16 43.92
C SER A 721 29.98 -0.25 44.69
N TYR A 722 29.28 0.89 44.80
CA TYR A 722 27.96 1.00 45.43
C TYR A 722 26.89 0.38 44.50
N GLU A 723 26.19 -0.63 45.01
CA GLU A 723 25.13 -1.36 44.28
C GLU A 723 23.77 -0.68 44.51
N ILE A 724 23.04 -0.35 43.44
CA ILE A 724 21.67 0.19 43.50
C ILE A 724 20.66 -0.91 43.18
N PRO A 725 19.95 -1.49 44.17
CA PRO A 725 18.97 -2.55 43.93
C PRO A 725 17.71 -2.00 43.24
N PHE A 726 17.06 -2.83 42.42
CA PHE A 726 15.87 -2.44 41.66
C PHE A 726 14.72 -1.88 42.53
N ASN A 727 14.55 -2.37 43.76
CA ASN A 727 13.55 -1.83 44.69
C ASN A 727 13.79 -0.38 45.12
N GLN A 728 15.00 0.17 44.97
CA GLN A 728 15.28 1.59 45.19
C GLN A 728 14.92 2.45 43.96
N ILE A 729 14.97 1.88 42.75
CA ILE A 729 14.49 2.52 41.53
C ILE A 729 12.97 2.72 41.60
N ALA A 730 12.23 1.69 42.06
CA ALA A 730 10.80 1.81 42.34
C ALA A 730 10.49 2.91 43.38
N LYS A 731 11.26 3.01 44.47
CA LYS A 731 11.09 4.07 45.49
C LYS A 731 11.45 5.47 44.99
N ALA A 732 12.42 5.59 44.08
CA ALA A 732 12.76 6.86 43.44
C ALA A 732 11.61 7.34 42.53
N LEU A 733 10.98 6.41 41.80
CA LEU A 733 9.76 6.69 41.03
C LEU A 733 8.59 7.13 41.92
N GLU A 734 8.35 6.44 43.05
CA GLU A 734 7.32 6.84 44.02
C GLU A 734 7.56 8.26 44.56
N PHE A 735 8.81 8.60 44.91
CA PHE A 735 9.22 9.94 45.32
C PHE A 735 9.01 11.00 44.23
N GLN A 736 9.01 10.58 42.96
CA GLN A 736 8.71 11.39 41.79
C GLN A 736 7.22 11.39 41.40
N ASN A 737 6.33 10.78 42.21
CA ASN A 737 4.90 10.56 41.94
C ASN A 737 4.62 9.69 40.69
N MET A 738 5.45 8.67 40.47
CA MET A 738 5.34 7.69 39.38
C MET A 738 5.36 6.26 39.94
N SER A 739 5.00 5.27 39.11
CA SER A 739 5.11 3.83 39.40
C SER A 739 5.79 3.09 38.23
N LEU A 740 6.05 1.79 38.40
CA LEU A 740 6.53 0.93 37.31
C LEU A 740 5.50 0.81 36.17
N ASP A 741 4.20 1.00 36.45
CA ASP A 741 3.12 1.03 35.43
C ASP A 741 3.09 2.34 34.61
N SER A 742 3.96 3.31 34.93
CA SER A 742 4.05 4.58 34.19
C SER A 742 4.87 4.47 32.90
N PHE A 743 5.57 3.34 32.73
CA PHE A 743 6.36 3.01 31.55
C PHE A 743 5.48 2.32 30.49
N ARG A 744 5.90 2.42 29.23
CA ARG A 744 5.28 1.73 28.10
C ARG A 744 6.34 1.27 27.09
N ALA A 745 5.93 0.37 26.20
CA ALA A 745 6.77 -0.10 25.11
C ALA A 745 7.39 1.05 24.31
N GLY A 746 8.71 1.01 24.15
CA GLY A 746 9.48 2.03 23.44
C GLY A 746 9.91 3.24 24.28
N ASP A 747 9.63 3.26 25.59
CA ASP A 747 10.27 4.26 26.47
C ASP A 747 11.78 3.97 26.60
N ILE A 748 12.57 5.04 26.76
CA ILE A 748 13.97 4.97 27.24
C ILE A 748 14.02 5.35 28.72
N ILE A 749 14.77 4.57 29.51
CA ILE A 749 14.99 4.88 30.93
C ILE A 749 16.26 5.73 31.08
N VAL A 750 16.14 6.86 31.80
CA VAL A 750 17.25 7.79 32.05
C VAL A 750 17.45 7.91 33.56
N ILE A 751 18.49 7.28 34.12
CA ILE A 751 18.72 7.23 35.57
C ILE A 751 19.88 8.13 36.01
N ARG A 752 19.63 8.99 37.01
CA ARG A 752 20.65 9.78 37.68
C ARG A 752 21.14 9.09 38.95
N PHE A 753 22.34 8.51 38.86
CA PHE A 753 23.08 7.93 39.97
C PHE A 753 23.85 8.98 40.79
N GLY A 754 24.10 10.17 40.21
CA GLY A 754 24.83 11.27 40.84
C GLY A 754 26.33 11.26 40.58
N TYR A 755 26.80 10.43 39.64
CA TYR A 755 28.22 10.26 39.33
C TYR A 755 28.87 11.55 38.83
N LEU A 756 28.29 12.21 37.82
CA LEU A 756 28.84 13.47 37.30
C LEU A 756 28.71 14.61 38.33
N SER A 757 27.64 14.61 39.13
CA SER A 757 27.46 15.54 40.25
C SER A 757 28.63 15.46 41.24
N GLN A 758 29.05 14.24 41.61
CA GLN A 758 30.21 14.03 42.49
C GLN A 758 31.56 14.21 41.78
N TYR A 759 31.66 13.93 40.49
CA TYR A 759 32.90 14.10 39.72
C TYR A 759 33.27 15.59 39.59
N GLU A 760 32.33 16.43 39.14
CA GLU A 760 32.56 17.87 38.96
C GLU A 760 32.86 18.59 40.29
N ASN A 761 32.26 18.13 41.39
CA ASN A 761 32.40 18.72 42.73
C ASN A 761 33.40 17.98 43.63
N MET A 762 34.22 17.07 43.09
CA MET A 762 35.11 16.21 43.89
C MET A 762 36.21 17.02 44.59
N ASP A 763 36.58 16.66 45.83
CA ASP A 763 37.72 17.26 46.53
C ASP A 763 39.04 17.05 45.78
N ALA A 764 39.92 18.05 45.79
CA ALA A 764 41.21 17.98 45.10
C ALA A 764 42.09 16.80 45.56
N ALA A 765 42.09 16.50 46.86
CA ALA A 765 42.83 15.37 47.43
C ALA A 765 42.28 14.01 46.95
N LYS A 766 40.94 13.87 46.83
CA LYS A 766 40.31 12.66 46.30
C LYS A 766 40.58 12.51 44.80
N ARG A 767 40.57 13.62 44.04
CA ARG A 767 40.97 13.62 42.61
C ARG A 767 42.41 13.13 42.42
N GLU A 768 43.37 13.65 43.17
CA GLU A 768 44.79 13.24 43.07
C GLU A 768 44.99 11.77 43.47
N TYR A 769 44.27 11.29 44.50
CA TYR A 769 44.29 9.88 44.88
C TYR A 769 43.76 8.97 43.77
N LEU A 770 42.60 9.29 43.19
CA LEU A 770 41.99 8.50 42.12
C LEU A 770 42.82 8.57 40.82
N ASP A 771 43.44 9.70 40.49
CA ASP A 771 44.34 9.83 39.34
C ASP A 771 45.53 8.86 39.41
N LYS A 772 46.11 8.67 40.60
CA LYS A 772 47.17 7.69 40.84
C LYS A 772 46.65 6.25 40.84
N LEU A 773 45.47 6.02 41.44
CA LEU A 773 44.86 4.70 41.51
C LEU A 773 44.51 4.17 40.09
N TYR A 774 43.88 5.00 39.27
CA TYR A 774 43.40 4.64 37.93
C TYR A 774 44.51 4.46 36.89
N GLN A 775 45.75 4.82 37.21
CA GLN A 775 46.94 4.43 36.44
C GLN A 775 47.37 2.96 36.67
N THR A 776 46.87 2.32 37.74
CA THR A 776 47.31 0.97 38.15
C THR A 776 46.16 -0.03 38.32
N GLN A 777 44.92 0.43 38.48
CA GLN A 777 43.74 -0.41 38.71
C GLN A 777 42.56 0.05 37.86
N LYS A 778 41.69 -0.89 37.44
CA LYS A 778 40.44 -0.54 36.74
C LYS A 778 39.53 0.23 37.72
N PRO A 779 39.00 1.41 37.34
CA PRO A 779 38.15 2.21 38.23
C PRO A 779 36.89 1.49 38.72
N GLU A 780 36.54 1.66 39.99
CA GLU A 780 35.21 1.34 40.50
C GLU A 780 34.17 2.38 40.04
N ASN A 781 32.89 1.99 40.04
CA ASN A 781 31.79 2.87 39.65
C ASN A 781 30.46 2.43 40.28
N ILE A 782 29.67 3.40 40.76
CA ILE A 782 28.28 3.19 41.18
C ILE A 782 27.40 2.78 40.00
N GLY A 783 26.44 1.88 40.21
CA GLY A 783 25.46 1.56 39.18
C GLY A 783 24.36 0.65 39.67
N LEU A 784 23.51 0.23 38.73
CA LEU A 784 22.47 -0.74 39.00
C LEU A 784 23.08 -2.05 39.50
N LYS A 785 22.41 -2.66 40.48
CA LYS A 785 22.69 -4.04 40.86
C LYS A 785 22.05 -4.98 39.84
N PRO A 786 22.82 -5.87 39.18
CA PRO A 786 22.26 -6.93 38.36
C PRO A 786 21.29 -7.80 39.15
N SER A 787 20.16 -8.15 38.53
CA SER A 787 19.09 -8.94 39.14
C SER A 787 18.09 -9.40 38.08
N GLU A 788 17.48 -10.57 38.29
CA GLU A 788 16.42 -11.08 37.42
C GLU A 788 15.24 -10.11 37.35
N GLU A 789 14.82 -9.53 38.48
CA GLU A 789 13.65 -8.65 38.54
C GLU A 789 13.83 -7.37 37.71
N LEU A 790 15.05 -6.83 37.67
CA LEU A 790 15.40 -5.69 36.80
C LEU A 790 15.33 -6.09 35.32
N LEU A 791 15.97 -7.20 34.95
CA LEU A 791 16.01 -7.67 33.57
C LEU A 791 14.61 -8.01 33.06
N ARG A 792 13.82 -8.77 33.83
CA ARG A 792 12.42 -9.08 33.57
C ARG A 792 11.58 -7.81 33.38
N PHE A 793 11.73 -6.80 34.25
CA PHE A 793 11.06 -5.52 34.08
C PHE A 793 11.44 -4.80 32.77
N LEU A 794 12.73 -4.73 32.43
CA LEU A 794 13.18 -4.11 31.18
C LEU A 794 12.62 -4.82 29.94
N TRP A 795 12.60 -6.15 29.99
CA TRP A 795 12.11 -7.02 28.93
C TRP A 795 10.59 -6.93 28.77
N ASP A 796 9.81 -7.32 29.79
CA ASP A 796 8.35 -7.42 29.70
C ASP A 796 7.68 -6.05 29.42
N THR A 797 8.30 -4.95 29.88
CA THR A 797 7.86 -3.57 29.59
C THR A 797 8.24 -3.08 28.19
N LYS A 798 9.15 -3.78 27.49
CA LYS A 798 9.65 -3.49 26.14
C LYS A 798 10.36 -2.14 26.07
N ILE A 799 11.28 -1.93 27.01
CA ILE A 799 12.14 -0.75 27.07
C ILE A 799 13.07 -0.72 25.85
N ALA A 800 13.20 0.43 25.18
CA ALA A 800 14.00 0.52 23.96
C ALA A 800 15.51 0.60 24.24
N ALA A 801 15.89 1.34 25.28
CA ALA A 801 17.26 1.49 25.75
C ALA A 801 17.26 2.02 27.20
N ILE A 802 18.42 1.94 27.86
CA ILE A 802 18.62 2.46 29.21
C ILE A 802 19.93 3.24 29.29
N CYS A 803 19.92 4.36 30.00
CA CYS A 803 21.09 5.21 30.15
C CYS A 803 21.19 5.87 31.53
N GLY A 804 22.38 6.37 31.86
CA GLY A 804 22.61 7.15 33.08
C GLY A 804 23.87 8.01 33.05
N ASP A 805 24.10 8.71 34.16
CA ASP A 805 25.26 9.59 34.36
C ASP A 805 26.53 8.86 34.85
N GLY A 806 26.45 7.55 35.09
CA GLY A 806 27.58 6.71 35.51
C GLY A 806 28.55 6.38 34.37
N ARG A 807 29.73 5.86 34.73
CA ARG A 807 30.72 5.34 33.75
C ARG A 807 30.39 3.95 33.20
N SER A 808 29.45 3.28 33.84
CA SER A 808 28.95 1.95 33.62
C SER A 808 27.50 1.97 34.10
N LEU A 809 26.60 1.33 33.36
CA LEU A 809 25.20 1.21 33.79
C LEU A 809 25.07 0.36 35.06
N GLU A 810 25.72 -0.80 35.06
CA GLU A 810 25.81 -1.65 36.25
C GLU A 810 26.99 -1.26 37.13
N VAL A 811 26.89 -1.62 38.42
CA VAL A 811 27.97 -1.45 39.38
C VAL A 811 29.25 -2.16 38.93
N TRP A 812 30.41 -1.50 39.08
CA TRP A 812 31.71 -2.11 38.78
C TRP A 812 32.65 -2.10 40.00
N PRO A 813 33.31 -3.24 40.33
CA PRO A 813 33.22 -4.54 39.66
C PRO A 813 31.89 -5.25 39.89
N CYS A 814 31.36 -5.85 38.83
CA CYS A 814 30.16 -6.67 38.91
C CYS A 814 30.47 -7.97 39.66
N LYS A 815 29.73 -8.22 40.75
CA LYS A 815 29.90 -9.43 41.60
C LYS A 815 29.01 -10.58 41.15
N ASP A 816 27.86 -10.24 40.55
CA ASP A 816 26.87 -11.19 40.08
C ASP A 816 26.94 -11.28 38.56
N LEU A 817 27.85 -12.13 38.10
CA LEU A 817 28.01 -12.43 36.68
C LEU A 817 26.83 -13.22 36.11
N GLU A 818 25.86 -13.63 36.92
CA GLU A 818 24.71 -14.38 36.43
C GLU A 818 23.80 -13.47 35.58
N TRP A 819 23.56 -12.27 36.09
CA TRP A 819 22.62 -11.29 35.54
C TRP A 819 23.34 -10.08 34.90
N HIS A 820 24.63 -10.22 34.58
CA HIS A 820 25.52 -9.14 34.10
C HIS A 820 24.87 -8.31 32.98
N LEU A 821 24.55 -7.04 33.27
CA LEU A 821 23.65 -6.27 32.41
C LEU A 821 24.23 -6.05 31.01
N HIS A 822 25.55 -5.82 30.86
CA HIS A 822 26.13 -5.67 29.53
C HIS A 822 26.02 -6.94 28.67
N GLU A 823 26.00 -8.14 29.26
CA GLU A 823 25.85 -9.37 28.46
C GLU A 823 24.40 -9.57 28.02
N TRP A 824 23.46 -9.45 28.95
CA TRP A 824 22.03 -9.60 28.67
C TRP A 824 21.51 -8.51 27.72
N LEU A 825 21.81 -7.24 28.02
CA LEU A 825 21.32 -6.12 27.23
C LEU A 825 21.98 -6.08 25.85
N LEU A 826 23.31 -5.99 25.75
CA LEU A 826 23.98 -5.78 24.45
C LEU A 826 24.05 -7.08 23.63
N ALA A 827 24.61 -8.16 24.19
CA ALA A 827 24.80 -9.40 23.44
C ALA A 827 23.53 -10.26 23.37
N GLY A 828 22.71 -10.28 24.43
CA GLY A 828 21.45 -11.04 24.46
C GLY A 828 20.33 -10.40 23.65
N TRP A 829 20.04 -9.12 23.89
CA TRP A 829 18.84 -8.44 23.36
C TRP A 829 19.11 -7.36 22.30
N GLY A 830 20.38 -6.98 22.14
CA GLY A 830 20.75 -5.84 21.31
C GLY A 830 20.24 -4.50 21.86
N MET A 831 20.00 -4.39 23.17
CA MET A 831 19.58 -3.16 23.85
C MET A 831 20.78 -2.22 24.07
N PRO A 832 20.77 -1.00 23.50
CA PRO A 832 21.84 -0.04 23.74
C PRO A 832 21.90 0.44 25.19
N ILE A 833 23.12 0.69 25.66
CA ILE A 833 23.41 1.24 26.98
C ILE A 833 24.04 2.62 26.81
N GLY A 834 23.45 3.65 27.43
CA GLY A 834 24.00 5.00 27.43
C GLY A 834 24.72 5.37 28.74
N GLU A 835 25.94 5.87 28.64
CA GLU A 835 26.79 6.21 29.79
C GLU A 835 27.25 7.68 29.73
N LEU A 836 27.57 8.25 30.90
CA LEU A 836 28.07 9.62 31.09
C LEU A 836 27.12 10.74 30.60
N PHE A 837 25.80 10.51 30.67
CA PHE A 837 24.80 11.52 30.36
C PHE A 837 24.80 12.66 31.41
N TYR A 838 24.78 13.91 30.98
CA TYR A 838 24.77 15.08 31.88
C TYR A 838 23.38 15.42 32.40
N LEU A 839 23.00 14.79 33.51
CA LEU A 839 21.63 14.85 34.05
C LEU A 839 21.38 15.97 35.07
N GLU A 840 22.41 16.73 35.50
CA GLU A 840 22.27 17.77 36.54
C GLU A 840 21.31 18.90 36.16
N LYS A 841 21.35 19.34 34.90
CA LYS A 841 20.43 20.36 34.38
C LYS A 841 19.01 19.80 34.21
N LEU A 842 18.90 18.51 33.88
CA LEU A 842 17.61 17.84 33.71
C LEU A 842 16.89 17.69 35.05
N ALA A 843 17.59 17.22 36.09
CA ALA A 843 17.08 17.11 37.45
C ALA A 843 16.50 18.43 37.97
N LYS A 844 17.27 19.53 37.84
CA LYS A 844 16.83 20.88 38.21
C LYS A 844 15.62 21.37 37.42
N THR A 845 15.48 20.96 36.16
CA THR A 845 14.34 21.34 35.30
C THR A 845 13.08 20.55 35.69
N CYS A 846 13.21 19.24 35.88
CA CYS A 846 12.09 18.37 36.27
C CYS A 846 11.55 18.70 37.66
N ALA A 847 12.42 19.07 38.61
CA ALA A 847 12.03 19.49 39.96
C ALA A 847 11.14 20.75 40.03
N VAL A 848 11.06 21.53 38.95
CA VAL A 848 10.25 22.77 38.86
C VAL A 848 9.04 22.60 37.92
N ALA A 849 8.98 21.53 37.14
CA ALA A 849 7.94 21.29 36.14
C ALA A 849 6.70 20.59 36.72
N SER A 850 5.55 20.77 36.06
CA SER A 850 4.33 20.01 36.33
C SER A 850 3.51 19.87 35.03
N PRO A 851 3.06 18.66 34.64
CA PRO A 851 3.27 17.36 35.30
C PRO A 851 4.73 16.83 35.17
N PRO A 852 5.12 15.80 35.94
CA PRO A 852 6.53 15.41 36.07
C PRO A 852 7.05 14.44 34.98
N ASN A 853 8.36 14.58 34.68
CA ASN A 853 9.33 13.53 34.27
C ASN A 853 9.15 12.75 32.96
N ALA A 854 8.01 12.79 32.29
CA ALA A 854 7.88 12.26 30.93
C ALA A 854 8.39 13.33 29.93
N LEU A 855 9.43 12.97 29.16
CA LEU A 855 10.17 13.89 28.31
C LEU A 855 10.21 13.36 26.88
N ALA A 856 10.24 14.25 25.89
CA ALA A 856 10.68 13.88 24.55
C ALA A 856 12.22 13.93 24.51
N PHE A 857 12.82 12.83 24.07
CA PHE A 857 14.27 12.69 23.91
C PHE A 857 14.57 12.56 22.41
N PHE A 858 15.62 13.25 21.96
CA PHE A 858 16.07 13.42 20.58
C PHE A 858 17.59 13.48 20.54
#